data_AF-A0AAV0TSN3-F1
#
_entry.id   AF-A0AAV0TSN3-F1
#
_cell.length_a   1.000
_cell.length_b   1.000
_cell.length_c   1.000
_cell.angle_alpha   90.00
_cell.angle_beta   90.00
_cell.angle_gamma   90.00
#
_symmetry.space_group_name_H-M   'P 1'
#
loop_
_entity.id
_entity.type
_entity.pdbx_description
1 polymer ?
#
loop_
_entity_poly.entity_id
_entity_poly.type
_entity_poly.pdbx_seq_one_letter_code
_entity_poly.pdbx_strand_id
1 'polypeptide(L)'
;MTTSHEPFVVDEQVECDVLREALQSVRDHGSLLQRALEARDQSDGLRHATQLLRELRTSLLSPKHYYQLYMQVVEQLRYFGSYVEEQQRAGASMRDLYERVQSCSHVLPRLYLLVTVGAVSIKSRVTPARDVLTDLVEMTKGVQHPLRGLFLRHYLSLSVRDKLPDTGSVYEQTGGGTVSDAIQFLLQNLRETNQLWIRLQHLNARGSLPKAAREKERMELRLLVGTSLVQLSQLDGVTCSVYTEQVLPGLLDDVVFACNDSVAQQYLMDCIIQAFPAEFHLHNLEKLLSALEKLQSTVNVALILTALVERVTPFREARGSGVDVGKQEAGADECSKIVGDRYAGFQVFLQMMATIVKVLRRSSRCDKGNEAAHSEESDGDVSVHLTSVLAFFVALVDFALVWLGGVQSESSGLTTALEQILSECLTFLREQKTWRDDTQRRQVVLAPLKSLALTLLRVLSVHGLLRVPSLAEVLELMPWDGARKDVALIWLRVLFARQECVLDGKQMKLVLTVLAPLVHDDPSDPRSLPLAISTSSTTITTTTARTDKDAEMFDLEQQTLAKVVHLVDNDDLDVKFRVLSMARRAFMLGGVFRIRHTIVPLVYRSLALARDLAAHWRQRTQTQELLVDAGSEAAASEKDMQNFVTRPWEVLQFVHEMVTALVPQQDTMPVSCVHLYLQCALVADDCAFEAVACEFVTQAIIVYEDHITLAREQLCALELIVASLRATANLSSVSYEALATKATHYCARLQRKNEQALMVLNCAHLFWHPCQKDGKRVRECLQQSLRIAMSMNDARSKQVPLLLDILETYLSFFEAQTPEVTRNYIVDLSALVKDHLDNMEHGLIRREGELRYRAIVRYMEAIDTCNDTLPSSSSSS
;
A
#
# COMPACT_ATOMS: atom_id res chain seq x y z
N MET A 1 10.68 -70.15 -17.83
CA MET A 1 9.43 -70.02 -17.07
C MET A 1 9.74 -69.30 -15.77
N THR A 2 9.70 -67.97 -15.81
CA THR A 2 9.82 -67.08 -14.65
C THR A 2 8.66 -66.12 -14.80
N THR A 3 7.54 -66.43 -14.16
CA THR A 3 6.33 -65.63 -14.16
C THR A 3 6.65 -64.28 -13.54
N SER A 4 6.64 -63.25 -14.38
CA SER A 4 6.54 -61.84 -13.98
C SER A 4 5.23 -61.69 -13.21
N HIS A 5 5.31 -61.69 -11.88
CA HIS A 5 4.23 -61.16 -11.06
C HIS A 5 4.17 -59.66 -11.32
N GLU A 6 3.31 -59.24 -12.25
CA GLU A 6 2.83 -57.86 -12.29
C GLU A 6 2.22 -57.55 -10.91
N PRO A 7 2.66 -56.48 -10.23
CA PRO A 7 2.09 -56.11 -8.95
C PRO A 7 0.65 -55.63 -9.20
N PHE A 8 -0.30 -56.33 -8.58
CA PHE A 8 -1.73 -56.08 -8.62
C PHE A 8 -2.04 -54.65 -8.13
N VAL A 9 -2.19 -53.70 -9.06
CA VAL A 9 -2.76 -52.38 -8.78
C VAL A 9 -4.26 -52.58 -8.65
N VAL A 10 -4.77 -52.45 -7.42
CA VAL A 10 -6.21 -52.55 -7.15
C VAL A 10 -6.90 -51.38 -7.85
N ASP A 11 -7.83 -51.64 -8.77
CA ASP A 11 -8.70 -50.61 -9.36
C ASP A 11 -9.44 -49.85 -8.25
N GLU A 12 -9.63 -48.53 -8.38
CA GLU A 12 -10.34 -47.70 -7.38
C GLU A 12 -11.73 -48.27 -7.02
N GLN A 13 -12.39 -48.92 -7.98
CA GLN A 13 -13.67 -49.60 -7.78
C GLN A 13 -13.56 -50.81 -6.85
N VAL A 14 -12.53 -51.63 -7.02
CA VAL A 14 -12.26 -52.80 -6.15
C VAL A 14 -11.92 -52.34 -4.74
N GLU A 15 -11.18 -51.24 -4.59
CA GLU A 15 -10.88 -50.66 -3.28
C GLU A 15 -12.16 -50.18 -2.56
N CYS A 16 -13.09 -49.57 -3.31
CA CYS A 16 -14.38 -49.13 -2.78
C CYS A 16 -15.28 -50.30 -2.37
N ASP A 17 -15.25 -51.41 -3.11
CA ASP A 17 -16.02 -52.60 -2.77
C ASP A 17 -15.47 -53.28 -1.51
N VAL A 18 -14.14 -53.42 -1.41
CA VAL A 18 -13.47 -53.93 -0.20
C VAL A 18 -13.78 -53.04 1.02
N LEU A 19 -13.80 -51.72 0.84
CA LEU A 19 -14.19 -50.80 1.92
C LEU A 19 -15.65 -51.02 2.33
N ARG A 20 -16.57 -51.17 1.37
CA ARG A 20 -18.00 -51.36 1.66
C ARG A 20 -18.25 -52.65 2.43
N GLU A 21 -17.60 -53.74 2.05
CA GLU A 21 -17.66 -55.02 2.75
C GLU A 21 -17.09 -54.92 4.16
N ALA A 22 -15.92 -54.30 4.33
CA ALA A 22 -15.31 -54.11 5.64
C ALA A 22 -16.20 -53.24 6.56
N LEU A 23 -16.77 -52.16 6.04
CA LEU A 23 -17.69 -51.30 6.80
C LEU A 23 -18.97 -52.02 7.20
N GLN A 24 -19.52 -52.88 6.33
CA GLN A 24 -20.69 -53.69 6.67
C GLN A 24 -20.34 -54.71 7.76
N SER A 25 -19.21 -55.41 7.63
CA SER A 25 -18.70 -56.33 8.65
C SER A 25 -18.53 -55.64 10.02
N VAL A 26 -17.97 -54.43 10.05
CA VAL A 26 -17.82 -53.63 11.28
C VAL A 26 -19.18 -53.26 11.89
N ARG A 27 -20.18 -52.91 11.09
CA ARG A 27 -21.54 -52.61 11.58
C ARG A 27 -22.23 -53.84 12.14
N ASP A 28 -22.15 -54.96 11.44
CA ASP A 28 -22.78 -56.21 11.85
C ASP A 28 -22.17 -56.70 13.18
N HIS A 29 -20.84 -56.81 13.25
CA HIS A 29 -20.14 -57.19 14.48
C HIS A 29 -20.26 -56.14 15.59
N GLY A 30 -20.37 -54.84 15.25
CA GLY A 30 -20.60 -53.77 16.22
C GLY A 30 -21.96 -53.88 16.90
N SER A 31 -23.01 -54.20 16.14
CA SER A 31 -24.35 -54.43 16.70
C SER A 31 -24.41 -55.66 17.60
N LEU A 32 -23.70 -56.73 17.22
CA LEU A 32 -23.58 -57.95 18.02
C LEU A 32 -22.75 -57.72 19.29
N LEU A 33 -21.68 -56.94 19.18
CA LEU A 33 -20.87 -56.50 20.32
C LEU A 33 -21.76 -55.77 21.33
N GLN A 34 -22.51 -54.74 20.92
CA GLN A 34 -23.37 -53.98 21.83
C GLN A 34 -24.37 -54.88 22.56
N ARG A 35 -25.05 -55.80 21.84
CA ARG A 35 -25.97 -56.77 22.47
C ARG A 35 -25.28 -57.70 23.46
N ALA A 36 -24.08 -58.20 23.14
CA ALA A 36 -23.32 -59.06 24.04
C ALA A 36 -22.86 -58.31 25.31
N LEU A 37 -22.48 -57.03 25.16
CA LEU A 37 -22.11 -56.16 26.28
C LEU A 37 -23.31 -55.86 27.19
N GLU A 38 -24.49 -55.59 26.62
CA GLU A 38 -25.76 -55.41 27.36
C GLU A 38 -26.16 -56.68 28.13
N ALA A 39 -25.98 -57.86 27.51
CA ALA A 39 -26.20 -59.16 28.13
C ALA A 39 -25.14 -59.54 29.19
N ARG A 40 -24.10 -58.72 29.36
CA ARG A 40 -22.94 -58.94 30.24
C ARG A 40 -22.12 -60.20 29.91
N ASP A 41 -22.19 -60.70 28.68
CA ASP A 41 -21.34 -61.80 28.21
C ASP A 41 -19.96 -61.26 27.79
N GLN A 42 -18.99 -61.39 28.70
CA GLN A 42 -17.60 -60.96 28.46
C GLN A 42 -16.94 -61.73 27.30
N SER A 43 -17.19 -63.04 27.18
CA SER A 43 -16.54 -63.90 26.19
C SER A 43 -16.98 -63.55 24.77
N ASP A 44 -18.29 -63.45 24.55
CA ASP A 44 -18.83 -63.12 23.23
C ASP A 44 -18.59 -61.65 22.88
N GLY A 45 -18.61 -60.75 23.87
CA GLY A 45 -18.19 -59.36 23.70
C GLY A 45 -16.74 -59.25 23.17
N LEU A 46 -15.78 -59.92 23.80
CA LEU A 46 -14.39 -59.91 23.35
C LEU A 46 -14.21 -60.58 21.98
N ARG A 47 -14.96 -61.64 21.69
CA ARG A 47 -14.93 -62.32 20.39
C ARG A 47 -15.41 -61.41 19.26
N HIS A 48 -16.54 -60.73 19.44
CA HIS A 48 -17.07 -59.78 18.45
C HIS A 48 -16.17 -58.55 18.29
N ALA A 49 -15.62 -58.02 19.39
CA ALA A 49 -14.65 -56.93 19.33
C ALA A 49 -13.38 -57.33 18.56
N THR A 50 -12.88 -58.55 18.77
CA THR A 50 -11.71 -59.08 18.05
C THR A 50 -11.97 -59.25 16.55
N GLN A 51 -13.16 -59.74 16.19
CA GLN A 51 -13.55 -59.91 14.79
C GLN A 51 -13.76 -58.56 14.08
N LEU A 52 -14.33 -57.57 14.77
CA LEU A 52 -14.42 -56.19 14.28
C LEU A 52 -13.03 -55.57 14.03
N LEU A 53 -12.11 -55.74 14.98
CA LEU A 53 -10.73 -55.25 14.85
C LEU A 53 -9.89 -56.00 13.82
N ARG A 54 -10.35 -57.19 13.39
CA ARG A 54 -9.67 -57.96 12.34
C ARG A 54 -9.71 -57.24 11.01
N GLU A 55 -10.75 -56.45 10.73
CA GLU A 55 -10.90 -55.68 9.49
C GLU A 55 -9.78 -54.64 9.32
N LEU A 56 -9.26 -54.08 10.42
CA LEU A 56 -8.12 -53.15 10.40
C LEU A 56 -6.80 -53.79 9.94
N ARG A 57 -6.76 -55.11 9.76
CA ARG A 57 -5.59 -55.84 9.24
C ARG A 57 -5.54 -55.86 7.71
N THR A 58 -6.45 -55.20 7.01
CA THR A 58 -6.33 -55.03 5.56
C THR A 58 -5.10 -54.19 5.19
N SER A 59 -4.52 -54.49 4.02
CA SER A 59 -3.48 -53.67 3.36
C SER A 59 -3.93 -53.16 2.00
N LEU A 60 -5.17 -53.47 1.59
CA LEU A 60 -5.69 -53.14 0.26
C LEU A 60 -6.24 -51.71 0.17
N LEU A 61 -6.53 -51.10 1.32
CA LEU A 61 -7.11 -49.76 1.39
C LEU A 61 -6.02 -48.67 1.35
N SER A 62 -6.35 -47.57 0.68
CA SER A 62 -5.63 -46.31 0.74
C SER A 62 -5.72 -45.65 2.12
N PRO A 63 -4.78 -44.75 2.44
CA PRO A 63 -4.82 -43.96 3.66
C PRO A 63 -6.17 -43.33 3.97
N LYS A 64 -6.83 -42.78 2.95
CA LYS A 64 -8.15 -42.13 3.08
C LYS A 64 -9.26 -43.11 3.42
N HIS A 65 -9.35 -44.24 2.70
CA HIS A 65 -10.36 -45.26 2.97
C HIS A 65 -10.09 -46.02 4.28
N TYR A 66 -8.82 -46.24 4.61
CA TYR A 66 -8.42 -46.80 5.90
C TYR A 66 -8.79 -45.87 7.06
N TYR A 67 -8.64 -44.55 6.91
CA TYR A 67 -9.10 -43.57 7.90
C TYR A 67 -10.61 -43.68 8.14
N GLN A 68 -11.41 -43.82 7.08
CA GLN A 68 -12.87 -44.00 7.21
C GLN A 68 -13.24 -45.27 7.98
N LEU A 69 -12.60 -46.41 7.65
CA LEU A 69 -12.78 -47.67 8.38
C LEU A 69 -12.36 -47.52 9.85
N TYR A 70 -11.21 -46.90 10.10
CA TYR A 70 -10.67 -46.62 11.43
C TYR A 70 -11.66 -45.85 12.30
N MET A 71 -12.26 -44.77 11.78
CA MET A 71 -13.21 -43.96 12.54
C MET A 71 -14.43 -44.75 12.99
N GLN A 72 -14.96 -45.62 12.12
CA GLN A 72 -16.09 -46.49 12.45
C GLN A 72 -15.73 -47.53 13.52
N VAL A 73 -14.54 -48.13 13.43
CA VAL A 73 -14.05 -49.08 14.44
C VAL A 73 -13.85 -48.40 15.78
N VAL A 74 -13.25 -47.20 15.81
CA VAL A 74 -13.04 -46.42 17.04
C VAL A 74 -14.35 -46.07 17.73
N GLU A 75 -15.40 -45.74 16.96
CA GLU A 75 -16.74 -45.51 17.50
C GLU A 75 -17.28 -46.75 18.22
N GLN A 76 -17.15 -47.94 17.61
CA GLN A 76 -17.57 -49.19 18.23
C GLN A 76 -16.74 -49.52 19.50
N LEU A 77 -15.44 -49.23 19.49
CA LEU A 77 -14.59 -49.40 20.68
C LEU A 77 -14.96 -48.50 21.86
N ARG A 78 -15.62 -47.35 21.64
CA ARG A 78 -16.07 -46.49 22.75
C ARG A 78 -17.16 -47.17 23.59
N TYR A 79 -18.04 -47.96 22.95
CA TYR A 79 -19.03 -48.77 23.68
C TYR A 79 -18.33 -49.84 24.51
N PHE A 80 -17.32 -50.52 23.95
CA PHE A 80 -16.50 -51.47 24.70
C PHE A 80 -15.77 -50.80 25.88
N GLY A 81 -15.19 -49.61 25.69
CA GLY A 81 -14.58 -48.85 26.78
C GLY A 81 -15.57 -48.51 27.91
N SER A 82 -16.79 -48.10 27.56
CA SER A 82 -17.86 -47.80 28.53
C SER A 82 -18.25 -49.04 29.35
N TYR A 83 -18.35 -50.19 28.69
CA TYR A 83 -18.58 -51.47 29.36
C TYR A 83 -17.46 -51.84 30.33
N VAL A 84 -16.19 -51.67 29.95
CA VAL A 84 -15.06 -51.95 30.84
C VAL A 84 -15.09 -51.02 32.06
N GLU A 85 -15.49 -49.75 31.89
CA GLU A 85 -15.71 -48.84 33.02
C GLU A 85 -16.83 -49.32 33.96
N GLU A 86 -17.95 -49.79 33.40
CA GLU A 86 -19.05 -50.33 34.19
C GLU A 86 -18.66 -51.58 34.98
N GLN A 87 -17.90 -52.48 34.36
CA GLN A 87 -17.39 -53.67 35.05
C GLN A 87 -16.42 -53.33 36.16
N GLN A 88 -15.57 -52.32 35.96
CA GLN A 88 -14.69 -51.84 37.01
C GLN A 88 -15.48 -51.24 38.18
N ARG A 89 -16.55 -50.46 37.91
CA ARG A 89 -17.47 -49.97 38.96
C ARG A 89 -18.18 -51.10 39.68
N ALA A 90 -18.45 -52.21 39.00
CA ALA A 90 -19.03 -53.41 39.59
C ALA A 90 -18.04 -54.26 40.43
N GLY A 91 -16.77 -53.83 40.54
CA GLY A 91 -15.76 -54.47 41.39
C GLY A 91 -14.96 -55.60 40.72
N ALA A 92 -14.97 -55.71 39.38
CA ALA A 92 -14.14 -56.66 38.67
C ALA A 92 -12.63 -56.34 38.85
N SER A 93 -11.78 -57.38 38.84
CA SER A 93 -10.32 -57.20 38.84
C SER A 93 -9.86 -56.67 37.49
N MET A 94 -9.32 -55.45 37.46
CA MET A 94 -8.79 -54.85 36.24
C MET A 94 -7.58 -55.60 35.68
N ARG A 95 -6.80 -56.25 36.56
CA ARG A 95 -5.66 -57.09 36.17
C ARG A 95 -6.12 -58.29 35.35
N ASP A 96 -7.20 -58.95 35.77
CA ASP A 96 -7.74 -60.12 35.09
C ASP A 96 -8.27 -59.74 33.70
N LEU A 97 -8.89 -58.56 33.57
CA LEU A 97 -9.33 -58.01 32.28
C LEU A 97 -8.14 -57.66 31.38
N TYR A 98 -7.07 -57.06 31.94
CA TYR A 98 -5.83 -56.76 31.20
C TYR A 98 -5.16 -58.03 30.67
N GLU A 99 -5.03 -59.07 31.50
CA GLU A 99 -4.47 -60.38 31.12
C GLU A 99 -5.36 -61.12 30.11
N ARG A 100 -6.70 -61.05 30.28
CA ARG A 100 -7.65 -61.71 29.38
C ARG A 100 -7.63 -61.11 27.99
N VAL A 101 -7.53 -59.79 27.85
CA VAL A 101 -7.39 -59.13 26.55
C VAL A 101 -6.10 -59.54 25.84
N GLN A 102 -5.02 -59.81 26.58
CA GLN A 102 -3.75 -60.27 26.00
C GLN A 102 -3.84 -61.66 25.37
N SER A 103 -4.83 -62.48 25.76
CA SER A 103 -5.06 -63.81 25.17
C SER A 103 -5.52 -63.77 23.71
N CYS A 104 -5.86 -62.59 23.17
CA CYS A 104 -6.20 -62.44 21.76
C CYS A 104 -5.05 -62.86 20.84
N SER A 105 -5.33 -63.77 19.90
CA SER A 105 -4.32 -64.41 19.04
C SER A 105 -3.63 -63.44 18.07
N HIS A 106 -4.31 -62.37 17.66
CA HIS A 106 -3.81 -61.42 16.68
C HIS A 106 -3.33 -60.13 17.34
N VAL A 107 -2.10 -59.71 17.00
CA VAL A 107 -1.42 -58.56 17.63
C VAL A 107 -2.19 -57.24 17.50
N LEU A 108 -2.78 -56.94 16.35
CA LEU A 108 -3.45 -55.65 16.13
C LEU A 108 -4.74 -55.54 16.97
N PRO A 109 -5.71 -56.48 16.90
CA PRO A 109 -6.85 -56.48 17.82
C PRO A 109 -6.45 -56.46 19.29
N ARG A 110 -5.45 -57.27 19.67
CA ARG A 110 -4.95 -57.33 21.03
C ARG A 110 -4.53 -55.97 21.54
N LEU A 111 -3.76 -55.20 20.76
CA LEU A 111 -3.25 -53.90 21.19
C LEU A 111 -4.35 -52.83 21.26
N TYR A 112 -5.32 -52.80 20.33
CA TYR A 112 -6.45 -51.87 20.43
C TYR A 112 -7.27 -52.11 21.71
N LEU A 113 -7.58 -53.37 22.01
CA LEU A 113 -8.27 -53.73 23.23
C LEU A 113 -7.40 -53.44 24.47
N LEU A 114 -6.10 -53.71 24.41
CA LEU A 114 -5.16 -53.43 25.50
C LEU A 114 -5.11 -51.92 25.81
N VAL A 115 -5.13 -51.07 24.78
CA VAL A 115 -5.21 -49.62 24.93
C VAL A 115 -6.54 -49.19 25.56
N THR A 116 -7.69 -49.75 25.15
CA THR A 116 -8.98 -49.43 25.79
C THR A 116 -8.99 -49.78 27.27
N VAL A 117 -8.53 -50.99 27.61
CA VAL A 117 -8.50 -51.49 28.98
C VAL A 117 -7.47 -50.69 29.79
N GLY A 118 -6.28 -50.46 29.26
CA GLY A 118 -5.25 -49.63 29.90
C GLY A 118 -5.72 -48.19 30.18
N ALA A 119 -6.45 -47.56 29.24
CA ALA A 119 -7.02 -46.23 29.47
C ALA A 119 -8.04 -46.22 30.63
N VAL A 120 -8.87 -47.26 30.76
CA VAL A 120 -9.79 -47.41 31.89
C VAL A 120 -9.03 -47.72 33.19
N SER A 121 -7.93 -48.47 33.14
CA SER A 121 -7.08 -48.74 34.32
C SER A 121 -6.49 -47.46 34.89
N ILE A 122 -6.02 -46.55 34.02
CA ILE A 122 -5.51 -45.24 34.45
C ILE A 122 -6.64 -44.41 35.06
N LYS A 123 -7.80 -44.34 34.39
CA LYS A 123 -8.97 -43.57 34.86
C LYS A 123 -9.48 -44.05 36.22
N SER A 124 -9.48 -45.36 36.46
CA SER A 124 -9.93 -45.98 37.70
C SER A 124 -8.88 -45.95 38.83
N ARG A 125 -7.66 -45.51 38.56
CA ARG A 125 -6.54 -45.37 39.52
C ARG A 125 -6.12 -46.68 40.20
N VAL A 126 -6.40 -47.82 39.58
CA VAL A 126 -6.01 -49.15 40.11
C VAL A 126 -4.50 -49.35 39.96
N THR A 127 -3.94 -48.89 38.85
CA THR A 127 -2.52 -48.95 38.52
C THR A 127 -1.98 -47.54 38.25
N PRO A 128 -0.73 -47.24 38.64
CA PRO A 128 -0.13 -45.94 38.39
C PRO A 128 -0.05 -45.67 36.87
N ALA A 129 -0.34 -44.43 36.47
CA ALA A 129 -0.42 -44.06 35.06
C ALA A 129 0.89 -44.31 34.31
N ARG A 130 2.04 -43.99 34.93
CA ARG A 130 3.38 -44.19 34.38
C ARG A 130 3.62 -45.62 33.92
N ASP A 131 3.28 -46.61 34.74
CA ASP A 131 3.59 -48.00 34.44
C ASP A 131 2.69 -48.53 33.29
N VAL A 132 1.43 -48.09 33.24
CA VAL A 132 0.53 -48.43 32.12
C VAL A 132 0.97 -47.73 30.83
N LEU A 133 1.35 -46.45 30.89
CA LEU A 133 1.79 -45.68 29.73
C LEU A 133 3.10 -46.23 29.15
N THR A 134 4.06 -46.58 30.01
CA THR A 134 5.33 -47.19 29.60
C THR A 134 5.12 -48.58 29.00
N ASP A 135 4.26 -49.43 29.59
CA ASP A 135 3.91 -50.72 29.01
C ASP A 135 3.23 -50.56 27.63
N LEU A 136 2.19 -49.71 27.52
CA LEU A 136 1.46 -49.51 26.27
C LEU A 136 2.35 -48.95 25.14
N VAL A 137 3.23 -47.99 25.42
CA VAL A 137 4.12 -47.42 24.39
C VAL A 137 5.19 -48.41 23.93
N GLU A 138 5.66 -49.30 24.81
CA GLU A 138 6.57 -50.40 24.48
C GLU A 138 5.86 -51.51 23.70
N MET A 139 4.69 -51.96 24.16
CA MET A 139 3.92 -53.04 23.53
C MET A 139 3.43 -52.64 22.13
N THR A 140 3.10 -51.37 21.90
CA THR A 140 2.73 -50.86 20.57
C THR A 140 3.88 -50.84 19.57
N LYS A 141 5.15 -50.94 20.01
CA LYS A 141 6.29 -51.18 19.10
C LYS A 141 6.17 -52.51 18.35
N GLY A 142 5.33 -53.46 18.80
CA GLY A 142 5.09 -54.70 18.09
C GLY A 142 4.51 -54.53 16.67
N VAL A 143 3.88 -53.39 16.35
CA VAL A 143 3.26 -53.13 15.05
C VAL A 143 4.13 -52.21 14.20
N GLN A 144 4.99 -52.81 13.39
CA GLN A 144 5.95 -52.09 12.53
C GLN A 144 5.39 -51.72 11.14
N HIS A 145 4.17 -52.15 10.81
CA HIS A 145 3.52 -51.79 9.54
C HIS A 145 3.11 -50.31 9.57
N PRO A 146 3.58 -49.44 8.64
CA PRO A 146 3.35 -47.99 8.68
C PRO A 146 1.92 -47.55 8.89
N LEU A 147 1.00 -47.92 7.99
CA LEU A 147 -0.40 -47.47 8.08
C LEU A 147 -1.06 -47.90 9.41
N ARG A 148 -1.08 -49.21 9.67
CA ARG A 148 -1.70 -49.79 10.88
C ARG A 148 -1.09 -49.28 12.18
N GLY A 149 0.24 -49.13 12.22
CA GLY A 149 0.97 -48.63 13.38
C GLY A 149 0.69 -47.15 13.63
N LEU A 150 0.63 -46.31 12.59
CA LEU A 150 0.24 -44.90 12.70
C LEU A 150 -1.13 -44.74 13.35
N PHE A 151 -2.13 -45.48 12.84
CA PHE A 151 -3.50 -45.42 13.38
C PHE A 151 -3.62 -45.98 14.81
N LEU A 152 -2.89 -47.06 15.13
CA LEU A 152 -2.85 -47.60 16.48
C LEU A 152 -2.20 -46.62 17.47
N ARG A 153 -1.10 -45.96 17.09
CA ARG A 153 -0.43 -44.96 17.93
C ARG A 153 -1.24 -43.68 18.06
N HIS A 154 -1.94 -43.27 17.00
CA HIS A 154 -2.92 -42.20 17.06
C HIS A 154 -4.06 -42.55 18.02
N TYR A 155 -4.57 -43.79 17.97
CA TYR A 155 -5.58 -44.27 18.90
C TYR A 155 -5.09 -44.29 20.36
N LEU A 156 -3.85 -44.73 20.60
CA LEU A 156 -3.20 -44.67 21.91
C LEU A 156 -3.19 -43.23 22.43
N SER A 157 -2.66 -42.29 21.64
CA SER A 157 -2.59 -40.87 21.96
C SER A 157 -3.97 -40.28 22.26
N LEU A 158 -5.00 -40.59 21.46
CA LEU A 158 -6.37 -40.15 21.71
C LEU A 158 -6.96 -40.74 23.00
N SER A 159 -6.70 -42.02 23.28
CA SER A 159 -7.28 -42.74 24.42
C SER A 159 -6.70 -42.28 25.76
N VAL A 160 -5.47 -41.79 25.78
CA VAL A 160 -4.78 -41.33 26.99
C VAL A 160 -4.77 -39.81 27.17
N ARG A 161 -5.31 -39.04 26.21
CA ARG A 161 -5.25 -37.57 26.19
C ARG A 161 -5.65 -36.91 27.51
N ASP A 162 -6.77 -37.33 28.08
CA ASP A 162 -7.35 -36.82 29.33
C ASP A 162 -6.81 -37.52 30.60
N LYS A 163 -5.76 -38.34 30.44
CA LYS A 163 -5.28 -39.29 31.45
C LYS A 163 -3.76 -39.22 31.67
N LEU A 164 -3.11 -38.20 31.12
CA LEU A 164 -1.68 -37.98 31.28
C LEU A 164 -1.39 -37.40 32.68
N PRO A 165 -0.26 -37.78 33.32
CA PRO A 165 0.27 -37.09 34.49
C PRO A 165 0.59 -35.64 34.13
N ASP A 166 -0.07 -34.69 34.80
CA ASP A 166 0.15 -33.25 34.61
C ASP A 166 0.14 -32.54 35.97
N THR A 167 0.69 -31.33 36.04
CA THR A 167 0.81 -30.57 37.30
C THR A 167 -0.57 -30.30 37.89
N GLY A 168 -0.84 -30.82 39.09
CA GLY A 168 -2.15 -30.66 39.73
C GLY A 168 -3.24 -31.61 39.20
N SER A 169 -2.88 -32.51 38.28
CA SER A 169 -3.77 -33.56 37.80
C SER A 169 -3.97 -34.65 38.85
N VAL A 170 -5.14 -35.28 38.84
CA VAL A 170 -5.45 -36.34 39.80
C VAL A 170 -4.62 -37.62 39.56
N TYR A 171 -3.97 -37.73 38.41
CA TYR A 171 -3.07 -38.83 38.07
C TYR A 171 -1.64 -38.65 38.62
N GLU A 172 -1.31 -37.46 39.13
CA GLU A 172 -0.03 -37.16 39.81
C GLU A 172 -0.06 -37.60 41.29
N GLN A 173 -1.20 -37.40 41.97
CA GLN A 173 -1.35 -37.44 43.43
C GLN A 173 -1.21 -38.82 44.09
N THR A 174 -0.99 -39.90 43.32
CA THR A 174 -0.87 -41.28 43.84
C THR A 174 0.42 -41.99 43.43
N GLY A 175 1.51 -41.24 43.19
CA GLY A 175 2.76 -41.82 42.66
C GLY A 175 2.61 -42.33 41.23
N GLY A 176 1.62 -41.80 40.50
CA GLY A 176 1.23 -42.21 39.16
C GLY A 176 2.14 -41.72 38.04
N GLY A 177 3.19 -40.96 38.36
CA GLY A 177 4.13 -40.37 37.40
C GLY A 177 4.22 -38.85 37.54
N THR A 178 5.24 -38.27 36.92
CA THR A 178 5.50 -36.83 36.82
C THR A 178 5.19 -36.31 35.41
N VAL A 179 5.12 -34.98 35.25
CA VAL A 179 5.03 -34.33 33.93
C VAL A 179 6.14 -34.81 32.99
N SER A 180 7.35 -35.04 33.52
CA SER A 180 8.49 -35.57 32.76
C SER A 180 8.21 -36.96 32.17
N ASP A 181 7.48 -37.82 32.88
CA ASP A 181 7.10 -39.15 32.38
C ASP A 181 6.09 -39.03 31.24
N ALA A 182 5.15 -38.08 31.32
CA ALA A 182 4.20 -37.79 30.26
C ALA A 182 4.91 -37.25 29.00
N ILE A 183 5.88 -36.33 29.19
CA ILE A 183 6.71 -35.80 28.10
C ILE A 183 7.49 -36.95 27.44
N GLN A 184 8.16 -37.81 28.21
CA GLN A 184 8.92 -38.94 27.69
C GLN A 184 8.03 -39.90 26.89
N PHE A 185 6.84 -40.23 27.41
CA PHE A 185 5.86 -41.06 26.71
C PHE A 185 5.44 -40.45 25.36
N LEU A 186 5.10 -39.15 25.33
CA LEU A 186 4.66 -38.47 24.12
C LEU A 186 5.79 -38.34 23.09
N LEU A 187 7.01 -38.00 23.52
CA LEU A 187 8.20 -37.92 22.66
C LEU A 187 8.54 -39.30 22.07
N GLN A 188 8.48 -40.36 22.87
CA GLN A 188 8.71 -41.72 22.40
C GLN A 188 7.64 -42.15 21.39
N ASN A 189 6.37 -41.87 21.67
CA ASN A 189 5.28 -42.18 20.74
C ASN A 189 5.42 -41.38 19.44
N LEU A 190 5.82 -40.10 19.51
CA LEU A 190 6.09 -39.27 18.35
C LEU A 190 7.26 -39.80 17.51
N ARG A 191 8.37 -40.18 18.13
CA ARG A 191 9.55 -40.76 17.45
C ARG A 191 9.16 -41.98 16.63
N GLU A 192 8.43 -42.92 17.23
CA GLU A 192 7.97 -44.14 16.58
C GLU A 192 6.94 -43.86 15.47
N THR A 193 5.99 -42.95 15.73
CA THR A 193 4.99 -42.53 14.73
C THR A 193 5.67 -41.88 13.52
N ASN A 194 6.67 -41.03 13.75
CA ASN A 194 7.44 -40.39 12.70
C ASN A 194 8.26 -41.40 11.89
N GLN A 195 8.91 -42.38 12.54
CA GLN A 195 9.61 -43.45 11.83
C GLN A 195 8.66 -44.27 10.94
N LEU A 196 7.46 -44.60 11.43
CA LEU A 196 6.45 -45.28 10.62
C LEU A 196 6.01 -44.42 9.42
N TRP A 197 5.83 -43.12 9.64
CA TRP A 197 5.46 -42.17 8.59
C TRP A 197 6.54 -42.05 7.50
N ILE A 198 7.82 -42.01 7.88
CA ILE A 198 8.95 -42.03 6.94
C ILE A 198 9.01 -43.36 6.17
N ARG A 199 8.81 -44.49 6.85
CA ARG A 199 8.78 -45.81 6.19
C ARG A 199 7.66 -45.96 5.16
N LEU A 200 6.58 -45.19 5.27
CA LEU A 200 5.50 -45.17 4.27
C LEU A 200 6.03 -44.79 2.87
N GLN A 201 7.10 -43.97 2.81
CA GLN A 201 7.75 -43.58 1.57
C GLN A 201 8.42 -44.75 0.83
N HIS A 202 8.86 -45.77 1.57
CA HIS A 202 9.65 -46.90 1.07
C HIS A 202 8.86 -48.22 0.98
N LEU A 203 7.54 -48.21 1.18
CA LEU A 203 6.75 -49.44 1.23
C LEU A 203 6.58 -50.06 -0.17
N ASN A 204 7.16 -51.25 -0.38
CA ASN A 204 7.21 -51.94 -1.67
C ASN A 204 5.84 -52.39 -2.24
N ALA A 205 4.81 -52.59 -1.41
CA ALA A 205 3.47 -52.99 -1.89
C ALA A 205 2.79 -51.93 -2.76
N ARG A 206 3.22 -50.66 -2.65
CA ARG A 206 2.81 -49.51 -3.47
C ARG A 206 3.98 -48.95 -4.29
N GLY A 207 5.02 -49.75 -4.50
CA GLY A 207 6.26 -49.34 -5.19
C GLY A 207 6.06 -48.90 -6.64
N SER A 208 4.93 -49.23 -7.27
CA SER A 208 4.58 -48.79 -8.64
C SER A 208 4.06 -47.35 -8.71
N LEU A 209 3.64 -46.74 -7.59
CA LEU A 209 3.18 -45.34 -7.60
C LEU A 209 4.38 -44.38 -7.78
N PRO A 210 4.22 -43.25 -8.47
CA PRO A 210 5.27 -42.24 -8.54
C PRO A 210 5.58 -41.67 -7.16
N LYS A 211 6.82 -41.23 -6.94
CA LYS A 211 7.31 -40.68 -5.66
C LYS A 211 6.42 -39.53 -5.16
N ALA A 212 5.99 -38.65 -6.05
CA ALA A 212 5.10 -37.53 -5.76
C ALA A 212 3.71 -37.96 -5.23
N ALA A 213 3.14 -39.05 -5.76
CA ALA A 213 1.86 -39.57 -5.29
C ALA A 213 1.97 -40.13 -3.86
N ARG A 214 3.06 -40.85 -3.56
CA ARG A 214 3.35 -41.32 -2.19
C ARG A 214 3.55 -40.16 -1.22
N GLU A 215 4.25 -39.11 -1.64
CA GLU A 215 4.44 -37.91 -0.81
C GLU A 215 3.13 -37.20 -0.54
N LYS A 216 2.23 -37.11 -1.53
CA LYS A 216 0.87 -36.57 -1.35
C LYS A 216 0.07 -37.37 -0.32
N GLU A 217 0.00 -38.69 -0.48
CA GLU A 217 -0.68 -39.58 0.46
C GLU A 217 -0.07 -39.50 1.87
N ARG A 218 1.25 -39.37 1.95
CA ARG A 218 1.97 -39.17 3.22
C ARG A 218 1.57 -37.86 3.88
N MET A 219 1.47 -36.78 3.12
CA MET A 219 1.05 -35.47 3.60
C MET A 219 -0.41 -35.43 4.05
N GLU A 220 -1.29 -36.26 3.49
CA GLU A 220 -2.67 -36.42 3.99
C GLU A 220 -2.71 -37.00 5.43
N LEU A 221 -1.73 -37.84 5.78
CA LEU A 221 -1.62 -38.46 7.11
C LEU A 221 -0.84 -37.64 8.14
N ARG A 222 -0.28 -36.49 7.76
CA ARG A 222 0.63 -35.70 8.63
C ARG A 222 0.01 -35.32 9.98
N LEU A 223 -1.30 -35.05 10.01
CA LEU A 223 -2.04 -34.67 11.22
C LEU A 223 -2.00 -35.76 12.31
N LEU A 224 -1.91 -37.03 11.92
CA LEU A 224 -1.77 -38.15 12.87
C LEU A 224 -0.45 -38.06 13.63
N VAL A 225 0.63 -37.66 12.95
CA VAL A 225 1.97 -37.47 13.55
C VAL A 225 1.98 -36.24 14.47
N GLY A 226 1.31 -35.16 14.04
CA GLY A 226 1.23 -33.91 14.82
C GLY A 226 0.40 -34.02 16.11
N THR A 227 -0.39 -35.08 16.29
CA THR A 227 -1.29 -35.22 17.45
C THR A 227 -0.51 -35.25 18.77
N SER A 228 0.62 -35.96 18.84
CA SER A 228 1.46 -35.99 20.05
C SER A 228 2.08 -34.63 20.38
N LEU A 229 2.41 -33.81 19.37
CA LEU A 229 2.94 -32.46 19.57
C LEU A 229 1.89 -31.50 20.13
N VAL A 230 0.67 -31.58 19.61
CA VAL A 230 -0.47 -30.80 20.12
C VAL A 230 -0.81 -31.20 21.55
N GLN A 231 -0.67 -32.49 21.90
CA GLN A 231 -0.85 -32.92 23.29
C GLN A 231 0.25 -32.40 24.21
N LEU A 232 1.51 -32.37 23.77
CA LEU A 232 2.60 -31.77 24.52
C LEU A 232 2.35 -30.29 24.83
N SER A 233 1.77 -29.53 23.89
CA SER A 233 1.49 -28.11 24.12
C SER A 233 0.24 -27.84 24.98
N GLN A 234 -0.59 -28.85 25.21
CA GLN A 234 -1.79 -28.77 26.05
C GLN A 234 -1.52 -29.13 27.53
N LEU A 235 -0.32 -29.58 27.88
CA LEU A 235 0.05 -29.90 29.26
C LEU A 235 0.37 -28.61 30.03
N ASP A 236 -0.34 -28.38 31.13
CA ASP A 236 -0.16 -27.18 31.98
C ASP A 236 1.21 -27.17 32.67
N GLY A 237 1.79 -28.35 32.92
CA GLY A 237 3.13 -28.51 33.47
C GLY A 237 4.28 -28.14 32.52
N VAL A 238 4.01 -27.92 31.23
CA VAL A 238 5.02 -27.50 30.25
C VAL A 238 5.21 -25.99 30.34
N THR A 239 5.95 -25.56 31.36
CA THR A 239 6.41 -24.17 31.52
C THR A 239 7.56 -23.86 30.56
N CYS A 240 7.90 -22.58 30.39
CA CYS A 240 8.98 -22.15 29.49
C CYS A 240 10.34 -22.79 29.85
N SER A 241 10.63 -23.02 31.13
CA SER A 241 11.87 -23.69 31.56
C SER A 241 11.87 -25.17 31.17
N VAL A 242 10.79 -25.90 31.45
CA VAL A 242 10.63 -27.32 31.08
C VAL A 242 10.71 -27.50 29.56
N TYR A 243 10.11 -26.58 28.80
CA TYR A 243 10.21 -26.58 27.34
C TYR A 243 11.65 -26.41 26.85
N THR A 244 12.39 -25.47 27.46
CA THR A 244 13.77 -25.11 27.09
C THR A 244 14.78 -26.21 27.40
N GLU A 245 14.58 -26.94 28.49
CA GLU A 245 15.50 -27.96 28.99
C GLU A 245 15.17 -29.38 28.50
N GLN A 246 13.90 -29.74 28.36
CA GLN A 246 13.48 -31.13 28.12
C GLN A 246 12.74 -31.30 26.79
N VAL A 247 11.69 -30.51 26.53
CA VAL A 247 10.81 -30.74 25.37
C VAL A 247 11.50 -30.36 24.06
N LEU A 248 12.05 -29.15 23.95
CA LEU A 248 12.65 -28.66 22.72
C LEU A 248 13.88 -29.48 22.30
N PRO A 249 14.85 -29.79 23.19
CA PRO A 249 15.97 -30.66 22.82
C PRO A 249 15.50 -32.06 22.39
N GLY A 250 14.55 -32.66 23.12
CA GLY A 250 13.98 -33.95 22.75
C GLY A 250 13.27 -33.94 21.39
N LEU A 251 12.57 -32.86 21.05
CA LEU A 251 11.96 -32.72 19.72
C LEU A 251 13.00 -32.54 18.61
N LEU A 252 13.98 -31.67 18.82
CA LEU A 252 14.99 -31.36 17.80
C LEU A 252 15.96 -32.52 17.60
N ASP A 253 16.62 -32.99 18.66
CA ASP A 253 17.69 -33.98 18.58
C ASP A 253 17.15 -35.39 18.31
N ASP A 254 16.11 -35.80 19.05
CA ASP A 254 15.64 -37.19 18.97
C ASP A 254 14.61 -37.44 17.85
N VAL A 255 13.92 -36.40 17.39
CA VAL A 255 12.84 -36.54 16.38
C VAL A 255 13.22 -35.87 15.07
N VAL A 256 13.56 -34.58 15.06
CA VAL A 256 13.79 -33.84 13.80
C VAL A 256 15.12 -34.23 13.16
N PHE A 257 16.25 -34.11 13.86
CA PHE A 257 17.58 -34.41 13.31
C PHE A 257 17.83 -35.90 13.12
N ALA A 258 17.23 -36.75 13.96
CA ALA A 258 17.28 -38.19 13.79
C ALA A 258 16.62 -38.65 12.46
N CYS A 259 15.76 -37.81 11.87
CA CYS A 259 15.03 -38.14 10.66
C CYS A 259 15.77 -37.66 9.42
N ASN A 260 16.22 -38.60 8.60
CA ASN A 260 16.87 -38.30 7.31
C ASN A 260 15.85 -38.09 6.16
N ASP A 261 14.72 -37.42 6.43
CA ASP A 261 13.66 -37.16 5.44
C ASP A 261 13.25 -35.69 5.45
N SER A 262 13.31 -35.05 4.29
CA SER A 262 13.11 -33.60 4.14
C SER A 262 11.67 -33.16 4.39
N VAL A 263 10.68 -33.91 3.91
CA VAL A 263 9.25 -33.58 4.12
C VAL A 263 8.90 -33.70 5.59
N ALA A 264 9.44 -34.72 6.28
CA ALA A 264 9.20 -34.91 7.70
C ALA A 264 9.84 -33.79 8.53
N GLN A 265 11.08 -33.43 8.24
CA GLN A 265 11.75 -32.29 8.87
C GLN A 265 10.96 -30.99 8.67
N GLN A 266 10.51 -30.71 7.44
CA GLN A 266 9.74 -29.51 7.13
C GLN A 266 8.42 -29.46 7.90
N TYR A 267 7.65 -30.55 7.88
CA TYR A 267 6.36 -30.63 8.56
C TYR A 267 6.49 -30.53 10.09
N LEU A 268 7.46 -31.25 10.67
CA LEU A 268 7.63 -31.26 12.13
C LEU A 268 8.08 -29.90 12.65
N MET A 269 8.98 -29.21 11.94
CA MET A 269 9.38 -27.85 12.31
C MET A 269 8.21 -26.87 12.22
N ASP A 270 7.41 -26.94 11.16
CA ASP A 270 6.18 -26.13 11.04
C ASP A 270 5.18 -26.45 12.16
N CYS A 271 5.00 -27.73 12.49
CA CYS A 271 4.12 -28.16 13.57
C CYS A 271 4.61 -27.70 14.96
N ILE A 272 5.93 -27.70 15.21
CA ILE A 272 6.51 -27.14 16.46
C ILE A 272 6.18 -25.65 16.56
N ILE A 273 6.33 -24.89 15.48
CA ILE A 273 6.03 -23.45 15.47
C ILE A 273 4.55 -23.19 15.73
N GLN A 274 3.66 -23.98 15.11
CA GLN A 274 2.22 -23.81 15.22
C GLN A 274 1.64 -24.30 16.55
N ALA A 275 2.14 -25.43 17.08
CA ALA A 275 1.57 -26.08 18.26
C ALA A 275 1.91 -25.37 19.57
N PHE A 276 3.11 -24.82 19.70
CA PHE A 276 3.56 -24.15 20.93
C PHE A 276 3.29 -22.63 20.92
N PRO A 277 3.10 -22.00 22.10
CA PRO A 277 2.95 -20.55 22.24
C PRO A 277 4.15 -19.75 21.71
N ALA A 278 3.91 -18.54 21.22
CA ALA A 278 4.95 -17.64 20.70
C ALA A 278 6.00 -17.25 21.76
N GLU A 279 5.62 -17.23 23.05
CA GLU A 279 6.50 -16.94 24.18
C GLU A 279 7.67 -17.93 24.28
N PHE A 280 7.39 -19.21 24.07
CA PHE A 280 8.41 -20.26 24.13
C PHE A 280 9.41 -20.15 22.97
N HIS A 281 8.93 -19.74 21.80
CA HIS A 281 9.75 -19.51 20.62
C HIS A 281 10.67 -18.31 20.77
N LEU A 282 10.19 -17.21 21.37
CA LEU A 282 11.01 -16.02 21.63
C LEU A 282 12.15 -16.31 22.61
N HIS A 283 11.89 -17.07 23.68
CA HIS A 283 12.93 -17.45 24.64
C HIS A 283 13.97 -18.40 24.03
N ASN A 284 13.56 -19.26 23.09
CA ASN A 284 14.41 -20.29 22.48
C ASN A 284 14.85 -19.99 21.04
N LEU A 285 14.78 -18.73 20.64
CA LEU A 285 14.95 -18.34 19.25
C LEU A 285 16.32 -18.70 18.68
N GLU A 286 17.39 -18.50 19.45
CA GLU A 286 18.75 -18.87 19.04
C GLU A 286 18.87 -20.39 18.81
N LYS A 287 18.29 -21.19 19.69
CA LYS A 287 18.29 -22.66 19.56
C LYS A 287 17.50 -23.08 18.32
N LEU A 288 16.30 -22.51 18.09
CA LEU A 288 15.49 -22.78 16.92
C LEU A 288 16.19 -22.38 15.61
N LEU A 289 16.83 -21.22 15.56
CA LEU A 289 17.58 -20.78 14.37
C LEU A 289 18.82 -21.66 14.12
N SER A 290 19.55 -22.03 15.18
CA SER A 290 20.67 -22.97 15.06
C SER A 290 20.21 -24.35 14.57
N ALA A 291 18.98 -24.74 14.91
CA ALA A 291 18.38 -25.98 14.45
C ALA A 291 18.09 -25.95 12.94
N LEU A 292 17.62 -24.82 12.42
CA LEU A 292 17.40 -24.63 10.98
C LEU A 292 18.70 -24.77 10.16
N GLU A 293 19.86 -24.40 10.73
CA GLU A 293 21.16 -24.60 10.06
C GLU A 293 21.55 -26.09 9.95
N LYS A 294 21.02 -26.96 10.81
CA LYS A 294 21.31 -28.40 10.83
C LYS A 294 20.38 -29.23 9.94
N LEU A 295 19.31 -28.65 9.41
CA LEU A 295 18.36 -29.35 8.54
C LEU A 295 18.99 -29.76 7.20
N GLN A 296 18.36 -30.72 6.52
CA GLN A 296 18.77 -31.13 5.17
C GLN A 296 18.62 -29.98 4.17
N SER A 297 19.52 -29.92 3.17
CA SER A 297 19.52 -28.85 2.16
C SER A 297 18.29 -28.82 1.26
N THR A 298 17.59 -29.94 1.14
CA THR A 298 16.34 -30.08 0.37
C THR A 298 15.11 -29.53 1.10
N VAL A 299 15.24 -29.15 2.38
CA VAL A 299 14.13 -28.56 3.14
C VAL A 299 13.96 -27.10 2.75
N ASN A 300 12.71 -26.70 2.46
CA ASN A 300 12.39 -25.30 2.21
C ASN A 300 12.32 -24.51 3.53
N VAL A 301 13.48 -24.05 4.00
CA VAL A 301 13.61 -23.32 5.26
C VAL A 301 12.87 -21.98 5.24
N ALA A 302 12.69 -21.35 4.07
CA ALA A 302 11.99 -20.08 3.95
C ALA A 302 10.51 -20.18 4.39
N LEU A 303 9.83 -21.29 4.11
CA LEU A 303 8.45 -21.52 4.57
C LEU A 303 8.36 -21.62 6.09
N ILE A 304 9.30 -22.35 6.71
CA ILE A 304 9.37 -22.52 8.17
C ILE A 304 9.63 -21.16 8.84
N LEU A 305 10.54 -20.37 8.27
CA LEU A 305 10.85 -19.03 8.76
C LEU A 305 9.68 -18.06 8.59
N THR A 306 8.95 -18.14 7.48
CA THR A 306 7.74 -17.34 7.26
C THR A 306 6.71 -17.65 8.34
N ALA A 307 6.44 -18.94 8.60
CA ALA A 307 5.54 -19.36 9.67
C ALA A 307 5.99 -18.88 11.06
N LEU A 308 7.30 -18.94 11.36
CA LEU A 308 7.86 -18.44 12.63
C LEU A 308 7.62 -16.93 12.79
N VAL A 309 7.92 -16.16 11.74
CA VAL A 309 7.78 -14.71 11.74
C VAL A 309 6.31 -14.32 11.87
N GLU A 310 5.42 -14.90 11.05
CA GLU A 310 3.97 -14.66 11.11
C GLU A 310 3.36 -15.02 12.47
N ARG A 311 3.90 -16.04 13.16
CA ARG A 311 3.45 -16.44 14.51
C ARG A 311 3.87 -15.43 15.58
N VAL A 312 5.06 -14.85 15.45
CA VAL A 312 5.65 -13.94 16.45
C VAL A 312 5.22 -12.48 16.23
N THR A 313 4.92 -12.06 15.00
CA THR A 313 4.45 -10.71 14.67
C THR A 313 3.25 -10.23 15.52
N PRO A 314 2.10 -10.93 15.56
CA PRO A 314 0.91 -10.46 16.29
C PRO A 314 1.06 -10.49 17.81
N PHE A 315 2.02 -11.25 18.35
CA PHE A 315 2.26 -11.35 19.80
C PHE A 315 2.58 -9.99 20.43
N ARG A 316 3.29 -9.12 19.69
CA ARG A 316 3.61 -7.76 20.15
C ARG A 316 2.40 -6.83 20.14
N GLU A 317 1.55 -6.91 19.11
CA GLU A 317 0.35 -6.07 18.98
C GLU A 317 -0.65 -6.33 20.12
N ALA A 318 -0.80 -7.60 20.50
CA ALA A 318 -1.64 -8.01 21.62
C ALA A 318 -1.17 -7.45 22.98
N ARG A 319 0.14 -7.25 23.16
CA ARG A 319 0.72 -6.63 24.37
C ARG A 319 0.71 -5.10 24.33
N GLY A 320 0.76 -4.49 23.15
CA GLY A 320 0.71 -3.03 22.97
C GLY A 320 -0.69 -2.41 23.15
N SER A 321 -1.75 -3.23 23.09
CA SER A 321 -3.16 -2.81 23.23
C SER A 321 -3.77 -3.11 24.60
N GLY A 322 -3.05 -3.78 25.50
CA GLY A 322 -3.49 -4.11 26.85
C GLY A 322 -3.39 -2.92 27.79
N VAL A 323 -4.50 -2.22 28.01
CA VAL A 323 -4.70 -1.39 29.21
C VAL A 323 -4.48 -2.27 30.44
N ASP A 324 -3.70 -1.76 31.39
CA ASP A 324 -3.57 -2.25 32.76
C ASP A 324 -4.93 -2.74 33.31
N VAL A 325 -5.12 -4.05 33.36
CA VAL A 325 -6.13 -4.66 34.24
C VAL A 325 -5.39 -5.70 35.04
N GLY A 326 -5.02 -5.30 36.25
CA GLY A 326 -4.35 -6.14 37.20
C GLY A 326 -5.13 -7.41 37.49
N LYS A 327 -4.41 -8.53 37.44
CA LYS A 327 -4.44 -9.58 38.46
C LYS A 327 -3.07 -10.24 38.48
N GLN A 328 -2.42 -10.11 39.63
CA GLN A 328 -1.24 -10.87 40.01
C GLN A 328 -1.51 -12.36 39.89
N GLU A 329 -0.66 -13.07 39.16
CA GLU A 329 -0.18 -14.39 39.58
C GLU A 329 1.35 -14.37 39.53
N ALA A 330 1.94 -14.53 40.71
CA ALA A 330 3.36 -14.51 40.97
C ALA A 330 4.01 -15.78 40.38
N GLY A 331 4.71 -15.61 39.26
CA GLY A 331 5.42 -16.68 38.55
C GLY A 331 6.01 -16.27 37.20
N ALA A 332 5.56 -15.14 36.63
CA ALA A 332 5.93 -14.69 35.28
C ALA A 332 7.04 -13.61 35.24
N ASP A 333 8.04 -13.67 36.14
CA ASP A 333 8.91 -12.51 36.44
C ASP A 333 10.30 -12.49 35.74
N GLU A 334 10.56 -13.44 34.83
CA GLU A 334 11.79 -13.46 33.99
C GLU A 334 11.52 -13.24 32.49
N CYS A 335 10.43 -13.78 31.93
CA CYS A 335 10.10 -13.62 30.51
C CYS A 335 9.64 -12.19 30.15
N SER A 336 9.14 -11.45 31.14
CA SER A 336 8.76 -10.03 31.03
C SER A 336 9.96 -9.10 30.86
N LYS A 337 11.15 -9.49 31.37
CA LYS A 337 12.36 -8.65 31.35
C LYS A 337 13.15 -8.76 30.04
N ILE A 338 13.20 -9.94 29.41
CA ILE A 338 13.95 -10.16 28.15
C ILE A 338 13.32 -9.40 26.96
N VAL A 339 11.99 -9.23 26.97
CA VAL A 339 11.24 -8.58 25.88
C VAL A 339 10.94 -7.09 26.18
N GLY A 340 11.20 -6.64 27.41
CA GLY A 340 10.96 -5.26 27.86
C GLY A 340 11.92 -4.23 27.25
N ASP A 341 13.13 -4.64 26.89
CA ASP A 341 14.12 -3.72 26.31
C ASP A 341 14.06 -3.73 24.78
N ARG A 342 13.57 -2.63 24.18
CA ARG A 342 13.56 -2.41 22.72
C ARG A 342 14.93 -2.63 22.06
N TYR A 343 16.01 -2.44 22.82
CA TYR A 343 17.39 -2.68 22.39
C TYR A 343 17.71 -4.17 22.24
N ALA A 344 17.19 -5.03 23.11
CA ALA A 344 17.31 -6.48 22.99
C ALA A 344 16.51 -6.99 21.77
N GLY A 345 15.31 -6.48 21.54
CA GLY A 345 14.48 -6.86 20.38
C GLY A 345 15.13 -6.51 19.03
N PHE A 346 15.79 -5.36 18.91
CA PHE A 346 16.53 -4.99 17.70
C PHE A 346 17.79 -5.83 17.49
N GLN A 347 18.55 -6.15 18.55
CA GLN A 347 19.71 -7.04 18.47
C GLN A 347 19.31 -8.47 18.11
N VAL A 348 18.24 -8.97 18.73
CA VAL A 348 17.64 -10.27 18.38
C VAL A 348 17.20 -10.26 16.93
N PHE A 349 16.55 -9.21 16.44
CA PHE A 349 16.20 -9.08 15.02
C PHE A 349 17.44 -9.11 14.11
N LEU A 350 18.49 -8.34 14.41
CA LEU A 350 19.72 -8.34 13.60
C LEU A 350 20.41 -9.71 13.60
N GLN A 351 20.42 -10.41 14.73
CA GLN A 351 20.98 -11.74 14.85
C GLN A 351 20.11 -12.80 14.14
N MET A 352 18.78 -12.67 14.20
CA MET A 352 17.84 -13.46 13.40
C MET A 352 18.12 -13.25 11.92
N MET A 353 18.17 -11.98 11.47
CA MET A 353 18.45 -11.61 10.10
C MET A 353 19.75 -12.22 9.58
N ALA A 354 20.85 -12.06 10.33
CA ALA A 354 22.15 -12.58 9.92
C ALA A 354 22.16 -14.11 9.78
N THR A 355 21.58 -14.82 10.75
CA THR A 355 21.50 -16.28 10.72
C THR A 355 20.55 -16.78 9.63
N ILE A 356 19.41 -16.13 9.46
CA ILE A 356 18.40 -16.50 8.46
C ILE A 356 18.93 -16.31 7.05
N VAL A 357 19.53 -15.16 6.75
CA VAL A 357 20.13 -14.89 5.44
C VAL A 357 21.25 -15.88 5.14
N LYS A 358 22.08 -16.23 6.14
CA LYS A 358 23.11 -17.26 6.00
C LYS A 358 22.52 -18.62 5.63
N VAL A 359 21.42 -19.03 6.28
CA VAL A 359 20.74 -20.30 6.02
C VAL A 359 20.09 -20.32 4.64
N LEU A 360 19.41 -19.24 4.23
CA LEU A 360 18.79 -19.12 2.91
C LEU A 360 19.83 -19.16 1.77
N ARG A 361 21.02 -18.56 1.97
CA ARG A 361 22.14 -18.66 1.01
C ARG A 361 22.74 -20.07 0.91
N ARG A 362 22.62 -20.89 1.96
CA ARG A 362 23.08 -22.29 1.91
C ARG A 362 22.14 -23.15 1.07
N SER A 363 20.83 -22.99 1.23
CA SER A 363 19.83 -23.69 0.42
C SER A 363 19.97 -23.34 -1.07
N SER A 364 20.21 -22.07 -1.42
CA SER A 364 20.36 -21.65 -2.82
C SER A 364 21.62 -22.15 -3.53
N ARG A 365 22.68 -22.51 -2.80
CA ARG A 365 23.95 -23.02 -3.37
C ARG A 365 23.92 -24.52 -3.65
N CYS A 366 23.09 -25.29 -2.95
CA CYS A 366 22.98 -26.74 -3.16
C CYS A 366 22.25 -27.08 -4.48
N ASP A 367 21.30 -26.26 -4.92
CA ASP A 367 20.62 -26.46 -6.21
C ASP A 367 21.58 -26.40 -7.41
N LYS A 368 22.56 -25.48 -7.38
CA LYS A 368 23.59 -25.35 -8.43
C LYS A 368 24.52 -26.57 -8.53
N GLY A 369 24.58 -27.41 -7.50
CA GLY A 369 25.41 -28.63 -7.49
C GLY A 369 24.73 -29.84 -8.15
N ASN A 370 23.40 -29.83 -8.28
CA ASN A 370 22.60 -30.95 -8.81
C ASN A 370 22.13 -30.74 -10.27
N GLU A 371 22.33 -29.55 -10.84
CA GLU A 371 21.97 -29.24 -12.25
C GLU A 371 22.71 -30.12 -13.28
N ALA A 372 23.80 -30.78 -12.91
CA ALA A 372 24.54 -31.65 -13.83
C ALA A 372 23.91 -33.05 -14.04
N ALA A 373 22.84 -33.44 -13.31
CA ALA A 373 22.34 -34.82 -13.33
C ALA A 373 20.84 -35.03 -13.64
N HIS A 374 19.98 -34.00 -13.59
CA HIS A 374 18.53 -34.18 -13.79
C HIS A 374 17.91 -33.05 -14.63
N SER A 375 18.18 -33.04 -15.93
CA SER A 375 17.48 -32.20 -16.89
C SER A 375 16.12 -32.84 -17.23
N GLU A 376 15.03 -32.23 -16.74
CA GLU A 376 13.67 -32.14 -17.33
C GLU A 376 12.53 -32.12 -16.29
N GLU A 377 12.74 -32.59 -15.04
CA GLU A 377 11.71 -32.54 -13.97
C GLU A 377 11.95 -31.49 -12.86
N SER A 378 13.12 -30.84 -12.77
CA SER A 378 13.46 -29.93 -11.65
C SER A 378 13.04 -28.46 -11.82
N ASP A 379 12.45 -28.09 -12.96
CA ASP A 379 12.20 -26.68 -13.30
C ASP A 379 11.08 -26.05 -12.45
N GLY A 380 10.23 -26.89 -11.84
CA GLY A 380 9.20 -26.49 -10.89
C GLY A 380 9.73 -26.10 -9.50
N ASP A 381 10.71 -26.85 -8.97
CA ASP A 381 11.21 -26.69 -7.59
C ASP A 381 11.94 -25.36 -7.37
N VAL A 382 12.70 -24.90 -8.38
CA VAL A 382 13.41 -23.60 -8.32
C VAL A 382 12.44 -22.43 -8.24
N SER A 383 11.28 -22.51 -8.92
CA SER A 383 10.25 -21.47 -8.86
C SER A 383 9.57 -21.40 -7.49
N VAL A 384 9.36 -22.56 -6.85
CA VAL A 384 8.74 -22.66 -5.53
C VAL A 384 9.67 -22.10 -4.46
N HIS A 385 10.98 -22.39 -4.54
CA HIS A 385 11.98 -21.83 -3.63
C HIS A 385 12.13 -20.30 -3.80
N LEU A 386 12.16 -19.79 -5.04
CA LEU A 386 12.21 -18.35 -5.28
C LEU A 386 10.98 -17.64 -4.69
N THR A 387 9.80 -18.22 -4.87
CA THR A 387 8.54 -17.68 -4.33
C THR A 387 8.55 -17.67 -2.79
N SER A 388 8.99 -18.76 -2.15
CA SER A 388 9.02 -18.85 -0.69
C SER A 388 10.01 -17.89 -0.06
N VAL A 389 11.19 -17.69 -0.67
CA VAL A 389 12.19 -16.73 -0.18
C VAL A 389 11.70 -15.29 -0.30
N LEU A 390 11.04 -14.93 -1.41
CA LEU A 390 10.49 -13.58 -1.57
C LEU A 390 9.31 -13.32 -0.63
N ALA A 391 8.44 -14.32 -0.41
CA ALA A 391 7.37 -14.24 0.57
C ALA A 391 7.94 -14.04 1.99
N PHE A 392 9.04 -14.73 2.32
CA PHE A 392 9.73 -14.52 3.60
C PHE A 392 10.21 -13.08 3.78
N PHE A 393 10.85 -12.47 2.76
CA PHE A 393 11.28 -11.07 2.85
C PHE A 393 10.13 -10.10 3.06
N VAL A 394 8.95 -10.36 2.48
CA VAL A 394 7.73 -9.57 2.73
C VAL A 394 7.29 -9.70 4.19
N ALA A 395 7.15 -10.93 4.70
CA ALA A 395 6.76 -11.17 6.09
C ALA A 395 7.76 -10.56 7.09
N LEU A 396 9.04 -10.53 6.73
CA LEU A 396 10.11 -9.95 7.53
C LEU A 396 10.07 -8.42 7.60
N VAL A 397 9.65 -7.75 6.52
CA VAL A 397 9.35 -6.32 6.57
C VAL A 397 8.17 -6.06 7.49
N ASP A 398 7.08 -6.82 7.38
CA ASP A 398 5.90 -6.66 8.26
C ASP A 398 6.28 -6.89 9.73
N PHE A 399 7.10 -7.89 10.02
CA PHE A 399 7.68 -8.11 11.34
C PHE A 399 8.49 -6.90 11.82
N ALA A 400 9.41 -6.40 11.00
CA ALA A 400 10.23 -5.24 11.36
C ALA A 400 9.36 -4.00 11.64
N LEU A 401 8.27 -3.81 10.90
CA LEU A 401 7.32 -2.73 11.12
C LEU A 401 6.60 -2.84 12.46
N VAL A 402 6.07 -4.01 12.80
CA VAL A 402 5.38 -4.21 14.08
C VAL A 402 6.36 -4.12 15.26
N TRP A 403 7.54 -4.73 15.12
CA TRP A 403 8.55 -4.81 16.16
C TRP A 403 9.44 -3.57 16.31
N LEU A 404 9.49 -2.67 15.33
CA LEU A 404 10.30 -1.45 15.42
C LEU A 404 9.50 -0.17 15.18
N GLY A 405 8.27 -0.24 14.66
CA GLY A 405 7.42 0.90 14.30
C GLY A 405 6.62 1.55 15.43
N GLY A 406 6.89 1.19 16.69
CA GLY A 406 6.23 1.77 17.85
C GLY A 406 6.96 3.01 18.38
N VAL A 407 6.36 4.18 18.16
CA VAL A 407 6.65 5.54 18.68
C VAL A 407 7.23 6.50 17.64
N GLN A 408 6.53 7.63 17.49
CA GLN A 408 6.91 8.82 16.75
C GLN A 408 8.20 9.43 17.31
N SER A 409 9.35 9.01 16.79
CA SER A 409 10.53 9.84 16.62
C SER A 409 11.52 9.02 15.80
N GLU A 410 11.88 9.51 14.62
CA GLU A 410 12.80 8.91 13.64
C GLU A 410 13.65 7.73 14.16
N SER A 411 13.12 6.51 14.08
CA SER A 411 13.85 5.31 14.51
C SER A 411 14.86 4.96 13.43
N SER A 412 16.07 5.52 13.55
CA SER A 412 17.24 5.14 12.75
C SER A 412 17.37 3.62 12.63
N GLY A 413 17.08 2.89 13.71
CA GLY A 413 17.00 1.43 13.75
C GLY A 413 16.04 0.80 12.73
N LEU A 414 14.80 1.30 12.59
CA LEU A 414 13.84 0.77 11.61
C LEU A 414 14.34 1.03 10.18
N THR A 415 14.82 2.25 9.89
CA THR A 415 15.34 2.56 8.55
C THR A 415 16.56 1.71 8.20
N THR A 416 17.46 1.44 9.16
CA THR A 416 18.62 0.57 8.94
C THR A 416 18.22 -0.90 8.77
N ALA A 417 17.23 -1.38 9.52
CA ALA A 417 16.72 -2.74 9.37
C ALA A 417 16.09 -2.94 7.99
N LEU A 418 15.23 -2.00 7.57
CA LEU A 418 14.57 -2.07 6.27
C LEU A 418 15.58 -2.01 5.10
N GLU A 419 16.61 -1.16 5.21
CA GLU A 419 17.70 -1.13 4.23
C GLU A 419 18.46 -2.45 4.16
N GLN A 420 18.77 -3.06 5.31
CA GLN A 420 19.44 -4.38 5.34
C GLN A 420 18.56 -5.47 4.70
N ILE A 421 17.26 -5.51 5.01
CA ILE A 421 16.33 -6.49 4.40
C ILE A 421 16.30 -6.33 2.88
N LEU A 422 16.18 -5.09 2.38
CA LEU A 422 16.15 -4.83 0.95
C LEU A 422 17.49 -5.15 0.28
N SER A 423 18.60 -4.74 0.88
CA SER A 423 19.94 -5.02 0.36
C SER A 423 20.16 -6.53 0.23
N GLU A 424 19.74 -7.30 1.23
CA GLU A 424 19.84 -8.75 1.22
C GLU A 424 18.93 -9.39 0.18
N CYS A 425 17.68 -8.93 0.04
CA CYS A 425 16.78 -9.36 -1.04
C CYS A 425 17.38 -9.09 -2.43
N LEU A 426 18.00 -7.92 -2.63
CA LEU A 426 18.69 -7.57 -3.87
C LEU A 426 19.91 -8.47 -4.11
N THR A 427 20.71 -8.77 -3.08
CA THR A 427 21.85 -9.68 -3.22
C THR A 427 21.41 -11.07 -3.67
N PHE A 428 20.32 -11.59 -3.09
CA PHE A 428 19.72 -12.87 -3.48
C PHE A 428 19.26 -12.86 -4.94
N LEU A 429 18.57 -11.80 -5.37
CA LEU A 429 18.11 -11.66 -6.77
C LEU A 429 19.26 -11.46 -7.77
N ARG A 430 20.42 -10.92 -7.35
CA ARG A 430 21.61 -10.81 -8.20
C ARG A 430 22.28 -12.18 -8.42
N GLU A 431 22.22 -13.08 -7.44
CA GLU A 431 22.81 -14.42 -7.50
C GLU A 431 22.02 -15.39 -8.41
N GLN A 432 20.72 -15.11 -8.63
CA GLN A 432 19.83 -15.85 -9.51
C GLN A 432 19.46 -15.00 -10.73
N LYS A 433 20.10 -15.20 -11.89
CA LYS A 433 19.80 -14.40 -13.10
C LYS A 433 18.67 -14.98 -13.97
N THR A 434 18.29 -16.22 -13.72
CA THR A 434 17.36 -17.02 -14.54
C THR A 434 15.93 -16.52 -14.56
N TRP A 435 15.51 -15.70 -13.58
CA TRP A 435 14.15 -15.16 -13.51
C TRP A 435 13.88 -14.02 -14.49
N ARG A 436 14.93 -13.43 -15.11
CA ARG A 436 14.77 -12.31 -16.04
C ARG A 436 14.26 -12.74 -17.41
N ASP A 437 14.54 -13.97 -17.80
CA ASP A 437 14.29 -14.48 -19.16
C ASP A 437 12.87 -15.04 -19.32
N ASP A 438 12.29 -15.60 -18.25
CA ASP A 438 10.95 -16.19 -18.25
C ASP A 438 9.90 -15.19 -17.74
N THR A 439 8.84 -14.99 -18.53
CA THR A 439 7.75 -14.05 -18.22
C THR A 439 6.97 -14.46 -16.97
N GLN A 440 6.76 -15.75 -16.74
CA GLN A 440 6.03 -16.24 -15.57
C GLN A 440 6.83 -16.02 -14.29
N ARG A 441 8.12 -16.41 -14.30
CA ARG A 441 9.04 -16.17 -13.18
C ARG A 441 9.20 -14.69 -12.88
N ARG A 442 9.27 -13.85 -13.92
CA ARG A 442 9.34 -12.40 -13.77
C ARG A 442 8.11 -11.84 -13.05
N GLN A 443 6.89 -12.29 -13.38
CA GLN A 443 5.68 -11.85 -12.68
C GLN A 443 5.67 -12.27 -11.20
N VAL A 444 6.11 -13.50 -10.90
CA VAL A 444 6.21 -14.02 -9.53
C VAL A 444 7.21 -13.22 -8.69
N VAL A 445 8.30 -12.72 -9.28
CA VAL A 445 9.28 -11.86 -8.60
C VAL A 445 8.77 -10.43 -8.44
N LEU A 446 8.10 -9.88 -9.46
CA LEU A 446 7.65 -8.49 -9.47
C LEU A 446 6.56 -8.21 -8.43
N ALA A 447 5.68 -9.16 -8.14
CA ALA A 447 4.59 -8.96 -7.17
C ALA A 447 5.09 -8.73 -5.73
N PRO A 448 5.99 -9.56 -5.16
CA PRO A 448 6.63 -9.29 -3.86
C PRO A 448 7.46 -8.00 -3.85
N LEU A 449 8.23 -7.72 -4.92
CA LEU A 449 9.01 -6.47 -5.01
C LEU A 449 8.12 -5.22 -5.00
N LYS A 450 6.99 -5.26 -5.72
CA LYS A 450 5.97 -4.21 -5.68
C LYS A 450 5.39 -4.05 -4.27
N SER A 451 5.09 -5.16 -3.59
CA SER A 451 4.59 -5.13 -2.20
C SER A 451 5.62 -4.49 -1.26
N LEU A 452 6.88 -4.93 -1.31
CA LEU A 452 7.98 -4.39 -0.51
C LEU A 452 8.16 -2.88 -0.73
N ALA A 453 8.24 -2.45 -1.98
CA ALA A 453 8.36 -1.03 -2.31
C ALA A 453 7.16 -0.21 -1.79
N LEU A 454 5.94 -0.70 -2.00
CA LEU A 454 4.73 -0.01 -1.52
C LEU A 454 4.66 0.07 0.00
N THR A 455 5.04 -1.00 0.72
CA THR A 455 5.05 -1.02 2.18
C THR A 455 6.04 0.00 2.73
N LEU A 456 7.24 0.10 2.15
CA LEU A 456 8.23 1.11 2.55
C LEU A 456 7.74 2.54 2.29
N LEU A 457 7.21 2.78 1.09
CA LEU A 457 6.68 4.08 0.67
C LEU A 457 5.44 4.50 1.48
N ARG A 458 4.69 3.53 2.03
CA ARG A 458 3.54 3.77 2.90
C ARG A 458 3.88 3.98 4.36
N VAL A 459 5.05 3.55 4.83
CA VAL A 459 5.43 3.67 6.23
C VAL A 459 6.34 4.87 6.43
N LEU A 460 7.44 4.93 5.68
CA LEU A 460 8.51 5.90 5.88
C LEU A 460 8.10 7.28 5.35
N SER A 461 8.59 8.34 6.01
CA SER A 461 8.51 9.71 5.49
C SER A 461 9.54 9.92 4.37
N VAL A 462 9.39 10.98 3.58
CA VAL A 462 10.38 11.36 2.54
C VAL A 462 11.80 11.47 3.13
N HIS A 463 11.97 11.95 4.37
CA HIS A 463 13.26 11.98 5.05
C HIS A 463 13.79 10.57 5.37
N GLY A 464 12.93 9.68 5.89
CA GLY A 464 13.31 8.30 6.21
C GLY A 464 13.72 7.49 4.97
N LEU A 465 13.06 7.73 3.84
CA LEU A 465 13.36 7.06 2.57
C LEU A 465 14.75 7.42 2.03
N LEU A 466 15.31 8.60 2.35
CA LEU A 466 16.69 8.95 1.97
C LEU A 466 17.74 8.05 2.63
N ARG A 467 17.41 7.39 3.74
CA ARG A 467 18.32 6.47 4.44
C ARG A 467 18.29 5.05 3.84
N VAL A 468 17.46 4.81 2.83
CA VAL A 468 17.24 3.50 2.19
C VAL A 468 17.64 3.55 0.70
N PRO A 469 18.95 3.57 0.37
CA PRO A 469 19.41 3.64 -1.02
C PRO A 469 19.02 2.42 -1.86
N SER A 470 18.85 1.24 -1.25
CA SER A 470 18.46 0.01 -1.97
C SER A 470 17.09 0.13 -2.64
N LEU A 471 16.22 1.06 -2.20
CA LEU A 471 14.93 1.29 -2.85
C LEU A 471 15.07 1.73 -4.30
N ALA A 472 16.07 2.58 -4.62
CA ALA A 472 16.28 3.04 -6.00
C ALA A 472 16.59 1.87 -6.93
N GLU A 473 17.41 0.92 -6.49
CA GLU A 473 17.73 -0.28 -7.24
C GLU A 473 16.53 -1.20 -7.42
N VAL A 474 15.69 -1.37 -6.40
CA VAL A 474 14.43 -2.15 -6.52
C VAL A 474 13.51 -1.54 -7.58
N LEU A 475 13.41 -0.20 -7.64
CA LEU A 475 12.62 0.50 -8.66
C LEU A 475 13.19 0.32 -10.07
N GLU A 476 14.50 0.21 -10.22
CA GLU A 476 15.16 -0.05 -11.51
C GLU A 476 14.94 -1.48 -12.03
N LEU A 477 14.72 -2.46 -11.14
CA LEU A 477 14.40 -3.83 -11.53
C LEU A 477 12.98 -3.99 -12.09
N MET A 478 12.08 -3.05 -11.77
CA MET A 478 10.69 -3.10 -12.21
C MET A 478 10.52 -2.53 -13.63
N PRO A 479 9.63 -3.11 -14.46
CA PRO A 479 9.30 -2.52 -15.75
C PRO A 479 8.69 -1.11 -15.57
N TRP A 480 9.04 -0.21 -16.50
CA TRP A 480 8.57 1.18 -16.50
C TRP A 480 7.05 1.25 -16.53
N ASP A 481 6.46 0.53 -17.49
CA ASP A 481 5.02 0.38 -17.64
C ASP A 481 4.44 -0.74 -16.75
N GLY A 482 3.33 -0.43 -16.08
CA GLY A 482 2.66 -1.33 -15.13
C GLY A 482 3.21 -1.16 -13.70
N ALA A 483 4.18 -1.97 -13.30
CA ALA A 483 4.57 -2.09 -11.89
C ALA A 483 5.15 -0.77 -11.30
N ARG A 484 6.11 -0.13 -11.98
CA ARG A 484 6.74 1.09 -11.46
C ARG A 484 5.79 2.29 -11.51
N LYS A 485 4.98 2.41 -12.58
CA LYS A 485 3.92 3.42 -12.70
C LYS A 485 2.86 3.27 -11.59
N ASP A 486 2.39 2.06 -11.32
CA ASP A 486 1.43 1.78 -10.24
C ASP A 486 1.98 2.19 -8.87
N VAL A 487 3.25 1.86 -8.60
CA VAL A 487 3.93 2.23 -7.35
C VAL A 487 4.00 3.74 -7.21
N ALA A 488 4.37 4.46 -8.27
CA ALA A 488 4.42 5.92 -8.27
C ALA A 488 3.03 6.56 -8.03
N LEU A 489 1.97 6.07 -8.68
CA LEU A 489 0.61 6.58 -8.50
C LEU A 489 0.06 6.34 -7.10
N ILE A 490 0.30 5.16 -6.53
CA ILE A 490 -0.11 4.85 -5.16
C ILE A 490 0.65 5.73 -4.18
N TRP A 491 1.95 5.92 -4.39
CA TRP A 491 2.76 6.76 -3.51
C TRP A 491 2.36 8.24 -3.57
N LEU A 492 2.02 8.78 -4.75
CA LEU A 492 1.45 10.13 -4.86
C LEU A 492 0.24 10.32 -3.95
N ARG A 493 -0.69 9.35 -3.96
CA ARG A 493 -1.88 9.39 -3.10
C ARG A 493 -1.51 9.38 -1.61
N VAL A 494 -0.49 8.60 -1.23
CA VAL A 494 0.02 8.55 0.15
C VAL A 494 0.65 9.90 0.55
N LEU A 495 1.50 10.47 -0.30
CA LEU A 495 2.14 11.77 -0.05
C LEU A 495 1.10 12.87 0.18
N PHE A 496 0.06 12.93 -0.65
CA PHE A 496 -1.02 13.92 -0.49
C PHE A 496 -1.90 13.65 0.73
N ALA A 497 -2.20 12.39 1.04
CA ALA A 497 -2.96 12.05 2.24
C ALA A 497 -2.25 12.48 3.53
N ARG A 498 -0.91 12.48 3.53
CA ARG A 498 -0.08 12.88 4.68
C ARG A 498 0.33 14.35 4.67
N GLN A 499 0.18 15.05 3.54
CA GLN A 499 0.70 16.41 3.34
C GLN A 499 2.19 16.54 3.70
N GLU A 500 3.01 15.54 3.34
CA GLU A 500 4.45 15.59 3.63
C GLU A 500 5.16 16.65 2.78
N CYS A 501 5.79 17.63 3.44
CA CYS A 501 6.51 18.71 2.77
C CYS A 501 7.89 18.26 2.26
N VAL A 502 8.29 18.79 1.10
CA VAL A 502 9.62 18.63 0.52
C VAL A 502 10.46 19.87 0.85
N LEU A 503 11.38 19.71 1.80
CA LEU A 503 12.21 20.78 2.35
C LEU A 503 13.52 20.95 1.57
N ASP A 504 14.17 19.86 1.17
CA ASP A 504 15.53 19.89 0.60
C ASP A 504 15.61 19.35 -0.84
N GLY A 505 16.65 19.77 -1.58
CA GLY A 505 16.96 19.28 -2.91
C GLY A 505 17.18 17.77 -2.96
N LYS A 506 17.74 17.16 -1.91
CA LYS A 506 17.88 15.70 -1.82
C LYS A 506 16.53 14.99 -1.78
N GLN A 507 15.59 15.53 -1.00
CA GLN A 507 14.22 15.00 -0.91
C GLN A 507 13.50 15.13 -2.26
N MET A 508 13.61 16.29 -2.92
CA MET A 508 13.05 16.48 -4.25
C MET A 508 13.65 15.51 -5.28
N LYS A 509 14.97 15.27 -5.25
CA LYS A 509 15.61 14.29 -6.14
C LYS A 509 15.01 12.90 -5.95
N LEU A 510 14.85 12.45 -4.70
CA LEU A 510 14.24 11.17 -4.38
C LEU A 510 12.81 11.08 -4.89
N VAL A 511 11.99 12.11 -4.62
CA VAL A 511 10.61 12.20 -5.12
C VAL A 511 10.57 12.05 -6.63
N LEU A 512 11.43 12.77 -7.36
CA LEU A 512 11.52 12.68 -8.81
C LEU A 512 12.01 11.30 -9.30
N THR A 513 12.89 10.62 -8.57
CA THR A 513 13.36 9.26 -8.92
C THR A 513 12.25 8.22 -8.81
N VAL A 514 11.42 8.30 -7.77
CA VAL A 514 10.27 7.40 -7.60
C VAL A 514 9.17 7.72 -8.61
N LEU A 515 8.90 9.01 -8.85
CA LEU A 515 7.88 9.48 -9.80
C LEU A 515 8.34 9.47 -11.26
N ALA A 516 9.56 9.01 -11.56
CA ALA A 516 10.15 9.07 -12.90
C ALA A 516 9.22 8.56 -14.03
N PRO A 517 8.45 7.46 -13.88
CA PRO A 517 7.52 7.00 -14.93
C PRO A 517 6.34 7.93 -15.22
N LEU A 518 6.03 8.82 -14.27
CA LEU A 518 4.99 9.84 -14.45
C LEU A 518 5.56 11.13 -15.02
N VAL A 519 6.85 11.38 -14.82
CA VAL A 519 7.56 12.59 -15.28
C VAL A 519 8.09 12.42 -16.71
N HIS A 520 8.68 11.26 -17.03
CA HIS A 520 9.30 10.99 -18.33
C HIS A 520 8.70 9.73 -18.98
N ASP A 521 8.74 9.69 -20.32
CA ASP A 521 8.44 8.49 -21.09
C ASP A 521 9.61 7.48 -20.98
N ASP A 522 9.35 6.20 -21.25
CA ASP A 522 10.35 5.14 -21.07
C ASP A 522 11.57 5.42 -21.96
N PRO A 523 12.78 5.61 -21.39
CA PRO A 523 13.98 5.85 -22.18
C PRO A 523 14.37 4.66 -23.08
N SER A 524 13.83 3.47 -22.82
CA SER A 524 14.11 2.24 -23.56
C SER A 524 13.13 1.95 -24.72
N ASP A 525 11.97 2.61 -24.76
CA ASP A 525 11.02 2.51 -25.87
C ASP A 525 10.71 3.89 -26.48
N PRO A 526 11.40 4.28 -27.58
CA PRO A 526 11.16 5.55 -28.26
C PRO A 526 9.80 5.62 -28.97
N ARG A 527 8.98 4.55 -28.94
CA ARG A 527 7.61 4.52 -29.49
C ARG A 527 6.55 4.83 -28.45
N SER A 528 6.92 5.01 -27.18
CA SER A 528 6.04 5.42 -26.07
C SER A 528 5.68 6.91 -26.09
N LEU A 529 5.82 7.59 -27.23
CA LEU A 529 5.06 8.82 -27.48
C LEU A 529 3.60 8.49 -27.18
N PRO A 530 2.88 9.31 -26.38
CA PRO A 530 1.45 9.14 -26.23
C PRO A 530 0.87 9.00 -27.62
N LEU A 531 -0.03 8.02 -27.82
CA LEU A 531 -0.85 7.89 -29.01
C LEU A 531 -1.66 9.19 -29.19
N ALA A 532 -0.99 10.22 -29.70
CA ALA A 532 -1.62 11.40 -30.21
C ALA A 532 -2.27 10.94 -31.51
N ILE A 533 -3.58 10.79 -31.45
CA ILE A 533 -4.52 11.35 -32.43
C ILE A 533 -3.80 11.54 -33.77
N SER A 534 -3.71 10.45 -34.54
CA SER A 534 -3.45 10.57 -35.95
C SER A 534 -4.59 11.40 -36.53
N THR A 535 -4.30 12.68 -36.75
CA THR A 535 -5.03 13.55 -37.66
C THR A 535 -4.95 12.95 -39.06
N SER A 536 -5.76 11.93 -39.31
CA SER A 536 -6.12 11.45 -40.63
C SER A 536 -7.41 10.63 -40.52
N SER A 537 -8.52 11.33 -40.68
CA SER A 537 -9.76 10.89 -41.34
C SER A 537 -9.92 9.39 -41.65
N THR A 538 -11.07 8.87 -41.19
CA THR A 538 -11.84 7.73 -41.74
C THR A 538 -11.59 6.35 -41.14
N THR A 539 -12.31 6.02 -40.05
CA THR A 539 -13.27 4.90 -39.95
C THR A 539 -13.77 4.78 -38.51
N ILE A 540 -15.07 5.00 -38.30
CA ILE A 540 -15.75 4.86 -37.01
C ILE A 540 -16.29 3.45 -36.91
N THR A 541 -15.95 2.71 -35.86
CA THR A 541 -16.89 2.17 -34.84
C THR A 541 -16.16 1.16 -33.94
N THR A 542 -16.26 1.37 -32.62
CA THR A 542 -15.84 0.53 -31.46
C THR A 542 -14.49 0.77 -30.77
N THR A 543 -13.46 1.33 -31.42
CA THR A 543 -12.14 1.56 -30.77
C THR A 543 -11.98 2.92 -30.07
N THR A 544 -12.80 3.92 -30.42
CA THR A 544 -12.69 5.31 -29.91
C THR A 544 -13.01 5.46 -28.42
N ALA A 545 -13.92 4.65 -27.88
CA ALA A 545 -14.32 4.75 -26.46
C ALA A 545 -13.26 4.24 -25.47
N ARG A 546 -12.31 3.39 -25.89
CA ARG A 546 -11.17 2.96 -25.04
C ARG A 546 -10.06 4.02 -25.05
N THR A 547 -9.78 4.60 -26.22
CA THR A 547 -8.76 5.66 -26.35
C THR A 547 -9.12 6.93 -25.59
N ASP A 548 -10.40 7.29 -25.54
CA ASP A 548 -10.84 8.49 -24.81
C ASP A 548 -10.70 8.30 -23.29
N LYS A 549 -11.01 7.11 -22.76
CA LYS A 549 -10.84 6.80 -21.33
C LYS A 549 -9.37 6.74 -20.91
N ASP A 550 -8.51 6.21 -21.77
CA ASP A 550 -7.07 6.15 -21.51
C ASP A 550 -6.45 7.57 -21.53
N ALA A 551 -6.95 8.46 -22.40
CA ALA A 551 -6.57 9.87 -22.44
C ALA A 551 -7.05 10.65 -21.20
N GLU A 552 -8.31 10.44 -20.77
CA GLU A 552 -8.84 11.02 -19.53
C GLU A 552 -8.06 10.56 -18.29
N MET A 553 -7.69 9.28 -18.25
CA MET A 553 -6.88 8.72 -17.18
C MET A 553 -5.48 9.33 -17.15
N PHE A 554 -4.84 9.47 -18.31
CA PHE A 554 -3.56 10.14 -18.44
C PHE A 554 -3.62 11.60 -17.97
N ASP A 555 -4.66 12.35 -18.35
CA ASP A 555 -4.84 13.73 -17.91
C ASP A 555 -5.04 13.81 -16.38
N LEU A 556 -5.81 12.90 -15.78
CA LEU A 556 -5.97 12.84 -14.32
C LEU A 556 -4.66 12.51 -13.60
N GLU A 557 -3.86 11.59 -14.15
CA GLU A 557 -2.53 11.25 -13.64
C GLU A 557 -1.61 12.48 -13.65
N GLN A 558 -1.55 13.19 -14.78
CA GLN A 558 -0.72 14.39 -14.94
C GLN A 558 -1.18 15.54 -14.05
N GLN A 559 -2.49 15.75 -13.90
CA GLN A 559 -3.03 16.72 -12.94
C GLN A 559 -2.68 16.37 -11.49
N THR A 560 -2.63 15.08 -11.15
CA THR A 560 -2.23 14.63 -9.81
C THR A 560 -0.73 14.83 -9.58
N LEU A 561 0.11 14.54 -10.59
CA LEU A 561 1.54 14.83 -10.54
C LEU A 561 1.81 16.34 -10.39
N ALA A 562 1.05 17.18 -11.09
CA ALA A 562 1.21 18.63 -11.04
C ALA A 562 1.02 19.20 -9.62
N LYS A 563 0.22 18.54 -8.78
CA LYS A 563 0.02 18.94 -7.37
C LYS A 563 1.25 18.77 -6.49
N VAL A 564 2.25 17.98 -6.90
CA VAL A 564 3.49 17.74 -6.11
C VAL A 564 4.23 19.05 -5.85
N VAL A 565 4.16 20.01 -6.77
CA VAL A 565 4.78 21.34 -6.62
C VAL A 565 4.25 22.07 -5.37
N HIS A 566 3.01 21.82 -4.95
CA HIS A 566 2.44 22.44 -3.75
C HIS A 566 3.00 21.87 -2.44
N LEU A 567 3.63 20.69 -2.48
CA LEU A 567 4.30 20.10 -1.31
C LEU A 567 5.68 20.73 -1.05
N VAL A 568 6.19 21.57 -1.97
CA VAL A 568 7.44 22.30 -1.74
C VAL A 568 7.17 23.47 -0.80
N ASP A 569 7.76 23.39 0.39
CA ASP A 569 7.73 24.45 1.37
C ASP A 569 9.05 24.47 2.16
N ASN A 570 9.59 25.66 2.38
CA ASN A 570 10.80 25.89 3.17
C ASN A 570 10.85 27.38 3.54
N ASP A 571 11.28 27.66 4.77
CA ASP A 571 11.48 29.02 5.27
C ASP A 571 12.63 29.74 4.52
N ASP A 572 13.65 28.98 4.09
CA ASP A 572 14.74 29.49 3.28
C ASP A 572 14.32 29.59 1.80
N LEU A 573 14.13 30.83 1.34
CA LEU A 573 13.74 31.16 -0.02
C LEU A 573 14.78 30.71 -1.08
N ASP A 574 16.07 30.67 -0.73
CA ASP A 574 17.13 30.18 -1.63
C ASP A 574 17.04 28.66 -1.80
N VAL A 575 16.77 27.93 -0.72
CA VAL A 575 16.51 26.48 -0.80
C VAL A 575 15.27 26.22 -1.63
N LYS A 576 14.20 26.97 -1.39
CA LYS A 576 12.95 26.88 -2.16
C LYS A 576 13.20 27.11 -3.65
N PHE A 577 13.99 28.11 -4.03
CA PHE A 577 14.37 28.33 -5.42
C PHE A 577 15.18 27.16 -6.01
N ARG A 578 16.15 26.61 -5.26
CA ARG A 578 16.94 25.43 -5.70
C ARG A 578 16.04 24.21 -5.94
N VAL A 579 15.09 23.95 -5.04
CA VAL A 579 14.15 22.83 -5.15
C VAL A 579 13.24 23.01 -6.37
N LEU A 580 12.67 24.19 -6.58
CA LEU A 580 11.86 24.49 -7.77
C LEU A 580 12.69 24.39 -9.06
N SER A 581 13.96 24.79 -9.02
CA SER A 581 14.89 24.63 -10.16
C SER A 581 15.19 23.18 -10.51
N MET A 582 15.16 22.27 -9.52
CA MET A 582 15.25 20.83 -9.76
C MET A 582 13.96 20.29 -10.37
N ALA A 583 12.79 20.69 -9.86
CA ALA A 583 11.49 20.32 -10.42
C ALA A 583 11.34 20.78 -11.88
N ARG A 584 11.75 22.02 -12.20
CA ARG A 584 11.75 22.53 -13.58
C ARG A 584 12.54 21.64 -14.52
N ARG A 585 13.79 21.31 -14.16
CA ARG A 585 14.66 20.47 -15.00
C ARG A 585 14.03 19.10 -15.27
N ALA A 586 13.35 18.52 -14.29
CA ALA A 586 12.68 17.24 -14.46
C ALA A 586 11.43 17.37 -15.35
N PHE A 587 10.52 18.30 -15.05
CA PHE A 587 9.27 18.42 -15.82
C PHE A 587 9.48 18.85 -17.27
N MET A 588 10.48 19.68 -17.57
CA MET A 588 10.78 20.08 -18.96
C MET A 588 11.32 18.93 -19.83
N LEU A 589 11.89 17.88 -19.21
CA LEU A 589 12.32 16.67 -19.93
C LEU A 589 11.17 15.69 -20.17
N GLY A 590 9.96 15.94 -19.65
CA GLY A 590 8.80 15.04 -19.76
C GLY A 590 8.08 15.07 -21.11
N GLY A 591 8.53 15.91 -22.04
CA GLY A 591 7.93 16.02 -23.37
C GLY A 591 6.66 16.88 -23.40
N VAL A 592 6.24 17.19 -24.63
CA VAL A 592 5.23 18.21 -24.93
C VAL A 592 3.92 17.93 -24.19
N PHE A 593 3.37 16.72 -24.25
CA PHE A 593 2.06 16.41 -23.64
C PHE A 593 1.99 16.48 -22.10
N ARG A 594 3.13 16.37 -21.39
CA ARG A 594 3.19 16.42 -19.91
C ARG A 594 3.45 17.84 -19.38
N ILE A 595 4.22 18.63 -20.14
CA ILE A 595 4.61 20.01 -19.78
C ILE A 595 3.37 20.90 -19.58
N ARG A 596 2.33 20.76 -20.43
CA ARG A 596 1.07 21.53 -20.35
C ARG A 596 0.40 21.51 -18.98
N HIS A 597 0.53 20.39 -18.25
CA HIS A 597 -0.12 20.19 -16.95
C HIS A 597 0.80 20.55 -15.79
N THR A 598 2.08 20.18 -15.89
CA THR A 598 3.03 20.23 -14.76
C THR A 598 3.73 21.58 -14.58
N ILE A 599 3.97 22.32 -15.67
CA ILE A 599 4.69 23.60 -15.61
C ILE A 599 3.81 24.74 -15.08
N VAL A 600 2.50 24.73 -15.34
CA VAL A 600 1.62 25.83 -14.93
C VAL A 600 1.62 26.03 -13.39
N PRO A 601 1.45 24.98 -12.54
CA PRO A 601 1.56 25.15 -11.09
C PRO A 601 2.97 25.56 -10.63
N LEU A 602 4.01 25.09 -11.35
CA LEU A 602 5.39 25.48 -11.07
C LEU A 602 5.64 26.97 -11.32
N VAL A 603 5.07 27.53 -12.38
CA VAL A 603 5.09 28.98 -12.66
C VAL A 603 4.43 29.74 -11.51
N TYR A 604 3.21 29.38 -11.12
CA TYR A 604 2.51 30.09 -10.02
C TYR A 604 3.26 30.02 -8.69
N ARG A 605 3.86 28.87 -8.34
CA ARG A 605 4.67 28.77 -7.11
C ARG A 605 5.98 29.56 -7.20
N SER A 606 6.57 29.67 -8.39
CA SER A 606 7.75 30.50 -8.63
C SER A 606 7.41 32.00 -8.60
N LEU A 607 6.23 32.39 -9.10
CA LEU A 607 5.73 33.78 -9.00
C LEU A 607 5.44 34.19 -7.55
N ALA A 608 4.87 33.28 -6.74
CA ALA A 608 4.71 33.51 -5.30
C ALA A 608 6.07 33.73 -4.62
N LEU A 609 7.06 32.88 -4.93
CA LEU A 609 8.44 33.05 -4.44
C LEU A 609 9.05 34.40 -4.85
N ALA A 610 8.81 34.87 -6.09
CA ALA A 610 9.28 36.16 -6.55
C ALA A 610 8.65 37.32 -5.74
N ARG A 611 7.35 37.24 -5.41
CA ARG A 611 6.66 38.22 -4.55
C ARG A 611 7.23 38.24 -3.13
N ASP A 612 7.44 37.06 -2.54
CA ASP A 612 7.98 36.91 -1.18
C ASP A 612 9.41 37.49 -1.10
N LEU A 613 10.26 37.16 -2.08
CA LEU A 613 11.60 37.74 -2.20
C LEU A 613 11.52 39.26 -2.34
N ALA A 614 10.69 39.78 -3.26
CA ALA A 614 10.56 41.22 -3.46
C ALA A 614 10.07 41.95 -2.20
N ALA A 615 9.14 41.36 -1.43
CA ALA A 615 8.69 41.92 -0.16
C ALA A 615 9.85 42.03 0.85
N HIS A 616 10.66 40.97 0.97
CA HIS A 616 11.85 40.96 1.83
C HIS A 616 12.89 42.01 1.40
N TRP A 617 13.19 42.10 0.10
CA TRP A 617 14.12 43.09 -0.44
C TRP A 617 13.62 44.54 -0.22
N ARG A 618 12.31 44.80 -0.32
CA ARG A 618 11.75 46.13 -0.01
C ARG A 618 11.87 46.49 1.47
N GLN A 619 11.58 45.55 2.36
CA GLN A 619 11.73 45.76 3.81
C GLN A 619 13.18 46.07 4.17
N ARG A 620 14.14 45.35 3.55
CA ARG A 620 15.58 45.63 3.71
C ARG A 620 15.95 47.04 3.28
N THR A 621 15.51 47.50 2.10
CA THR A 621 15.81 48.85 1.62
C THR A 621 15.25 49.91 2.58
N GLN A 622 14.01 49.74 3.06
CA GLN A 622 13.39 50.66 4.02
C GLN A 622 14.09 50.68 5.38
N THR A 623 14.47 49.51 5.91
CA THR A 623 15.25 49.43 7.17
C THR A 623 16.64 50.03 7.00
N GLN A 624 17.28 49.86 5.84
CA GLN A 624 18.58 50.45 5.56
C GLN A 624 18.50 51.97 5.39
N GLU A 625 17.44 52.52 4.80
CA GLU A 625 17.19 53.97 4.73
C GLU A 625 16.94 54.57 6.14
N LEU A 626 16.17 53.89 6.99
CA LEU A 626 15.92 54.32 8.38
C LEU A 626 17.17 54.27 9.27
N LEU A 627 18.10 53.35 9.00
CA LEU A 627 19.39 53.24 9.72
C LEU A 627 20.41 54.30 9.28
N VAL A 628 20.29 54.87 8.08
CA VAL A 628 21.15 55.97 7.61
C VAL A 628 20.76 57.30 8.29
N ASP A 629 19.47 57.49 8.62
CA ASP A 629 18.99 58.67 9.35
C ASP A 629 19.21 58.60 10.88
N ALA A 630 19.39 57.41 11.45
CA ALA A 630 19.68 57.19 12.87
C ALA A 630 21.12 56.70 13.08
N GLY A 631 22.05 57.64 13.32
CA GLY A 631 23.49 57.39 13.37
C GLY A 631 23.98 56.15 14.16
N SER A 632 24.88 55.39 13.50
CA SER A 632 25.89 54.39 13.91
C SER A 632 25.72 53.41 15.09
N GLU A 633 24.70 53.49 15.96
CA GLU A 633 24.60 52.61 17.14
C GLU A 633 23.69 51.37 16.95
N ALA A 634 22.97 51.26 15.84
CA ALA A 634 22.05 50.14 15.55
C ALA A 634 22.69 48.96 14.77
N ALA A 635 24.01 48.94 14.59
CA ALA A 635 24.72 47.86 13.89
C ALA A 635 24.68 46.49 14.62
N ALA A 636 24.26 46.46 15.89
CA ALA A 636 24.21 45.22 16.68
C ALA A 636 23.06 44.26 16.29
N SER A 637 22.05 44.73 15.53
CA SER A 637 20.90 43.91 15.11
C SER A 637 21.01 43.32 13.69
N GLU A 638 22.17 43.43 13.03
CA GLU A 638 22.42 42.84 11.69
C GLU A 638 22.48 41.30 11.69
N LYS A 639 22.62 40.65 12.85
CA LYS A 639 22.88 39.20 12.93
C LYS A 639 21.66 38.30 12.66
N ASP A 640 20.44 38.83 12.74
CA ASP A 640 19.21 38.03 12.62
C ASP A 640 18.46 38.22 11.28
N MET A 641 18.97 39.06 10.37
CA MET A 641 18.34 39.28 9.06
C MET A 641 18.93 38.31 8.03
N GLN A 642 18.15 37.29 7.65
CA GLN A 642 18.57 36.30 6.65
C GLN A 642 18.88 37.00 5.31
N ASN A 643 20.14 36.96 4.89
CA ASN A 643 20.57 37.50 3.60
C ASN A 643 20.37 36.45 2.51
N PHE A 644 19.28 36.56 1.75
CA PHE A 644 19.04 35.72 0.57
C PHE A 644 19.95 36.13 -0.60
N VAL A 645 20.53 35.14 -1.28
CA VAL A 645 21.40 35.35 -2.46
C VAL A 645 20.57 35.56 -3.71
N THR A 646 19.47 34.82 -3.84
CA THR A 646 18.62 34.83 -5.04
C THR A 646 17.89 36.15 -5.18
N ARG A 647 17.96 36.75 -6.37
CA ARG A 647 17.28 38.01 -6.65
C ARG A 647 15.92 37.75 -7.33
N PRO A 648 14.90 38.58 -7.08
CA PRO A 648 13.59 38.39 -7.73
C PRO A 648 13.65 38.38 -9.26
N TRP A 649 14.58 39.14 -9.87
CA TRP A 649 14.77 39.14 -11.32
C TRP A 649 15.20 37.77 -11.87
N GLU A 650 16.01 37.01 -11.13
CA GLU A 650 16.46 35.67 -11.53
C GLU A 650 15.28 34.70 -11.55
N VAL A 651 14.36 34.83 -10.57
CA VAL A 651 13.13 34.05 -10.51
C VAL A 651 12.18 34.44 -11.65
N LEU A 652 12.09 35.72 -12.01
CA LEU A 652 11.28 36.17 -13.15
C LEU A 652 11.85 35.70 -14.49
N GLN A 653 13.18 35.70 -14.67
CA GLN A 653 13.81 35.09 -15.85
C GLN A 653 13.56 33.58 -15.89
N PHE A 654 13.68 32.91 -14.75
CA PHE A 654 13.38 31.50 -14.60
C PHE A 654 11.93 31.17 -15.00
N VAL A 655 10.98 32.04 -14.63
CA VAL A 655 9.57 31.94 -15.04
C VAL A 655 9.40 32.21 -16.53
N HIS A 656 10.05 33.24 -17.07
CA HIS A 656 10.01 33.55 -18.50
C HIS A 656 10.44 32.33 -19.35
N GLU A 657 11.55 31.67 -19.00
CA GLU A 657 12.01 30.45 -19.67
C GLU A 657 10.95 29.34 -19.64
N MET A 658 10.22 29.17 -18.53
CA MET A 658 9.16 28.16 -18.40
C MET A 658 7.92 28.48 -19.24
N VAL A 659 7.49 29.75 -19.25
CA VAL A 659 6.32 30.15 -20.04
C VAL A 659 6.65 30.11 -21.54
N THR A 660 7.86 30.50 -21.93
CA THR A 660 8.34 30.41 -23.31
C THR A 660 8.45 28.95 -23.76
N ALA A 661 8.81 28.01 -22.87
CA ALA A 661 8.78 26.57 -23.19
C ALA A 661 7.37 26.02 -23.47
N LEU A 662 6.30 26.71 -23.03
CA LEU A 662 4.91 26.35 -23.33
C LEU A 662 4.43 26.89 -24.70
N VAL A 663 5.18 27.81 -25.33
CA VAL A 663 4.82 28.45 -26.61
C VAL A 663 4.52 27.43 -27.73
N PRO A 664 5.30 26.35 -27.91
CA PRO A 664 4.99 25.34 -28.94
C PRO A 664 3.65 24.61 -28.75
N GLN A 665 2.97 24.76 -27.62
CA GLN A 665 1.70 24.08 -27.29
C GLN A 665 0.46 24.97 -27.45
N GLN A 666 0.63 26.21 -27.93
CA GLN A 666 -0.41 27.22 -27.95
C GLN A 666 -1.64 26.84 -28.77
N ASP A 667 -1.52 25.92 -29.73
CA ASP A 667 -2.64 25.46 -30.57
C ASP A 667 -3.77 24.79 -29.76
N THR A 668 -3.49 24.31 -28.55
CA THR A 668 -4.49 23.65 -27.70
C THR A 668 -5.06 24.54 -26.60
N MET A 669 -4.33 25.54 -26.11
CA MET A 669 -4.72 26.38 -24.95
C MET A 669 -4.21 27.85 -25.06
N PRO A 670 -4.50 28.59 -26.14
CA PRO A 670 -3.83 29.87 -26.39
C PRO A 670 -4.24 30.96 -25.38
N VAL A 671 -5.51 30.98 -24.96
CA VAL A 671 -6.02 31.93 -23.94
C VAL A 671 -5.33 31.72 -22.58
N SER A 672 -5.02 30.46 -22.22
CA SER A 672 -4.33 30.17 -20.95
C SER A 672 -2.88 30.66 -20.95
N CYS A 673 -2.20 30.59 -22.10
CA CYS A 673 -0.85 31.16 -22.26
C CYS A 673 -0.86 32.69 -22.14
N VAL A 674 -1.84 33.37 -22.78
CA VAL A 674 -2.03 34.82 -22.61
C VAL A 674 -2.25 35.15 -21.13
N HIS A 675 -3.13 34.44 -20.45
CA HIS A 675 -3.37 34.63 -19.03
C HIS A 675 -2.09 34.46 -18.20
N LEU A 676 -1.29 33.42 -18.47
CA LEU A 676 -0.06 33.14 -17.74
C LEU A 676 0.99 34.25 -17.91
N TYR A 677 1.19 34.74 -19.14
CA TYR A 677 2.07 35.89 -19.38
C TYR A 677 1.60 37.14 -18.65
N LEU A 678 0.29 37.42 -18.64
CA LEU A 678 -0.26 38.56 -17.92
C LEU A 678 -0.12 38.44 -16.40
N GLN A 679 -0.28 37.24 -15.83
CA GLN A 679 0.00 37.01 -14.41
C GLN A 679 1.49 37.24 -14.08
N CYS A 680 2.40 36.84 -14.97
CA CYS A 680 3.83 37.15 -14.82
C CYS A 680 4.09 38.66 -14.89
N ALA A 681 3.40 39.38 -15.78
CA ALA A 681 3.52 40.82 -15.91
C ALA A 681 3.06 41.55 -14.64
N LEU A 682 1.93 41.17 -14.05
CA LEU A 682 1.43 41.75 -12.80
C LEU A 682 2.42 41.55 -11.64
N VAL A 683 2.99 40.35 -11.51
CA VAL A 683 4.00 40.08 -10.48
C VAL A 683 5.29 40.86 -10.72
N ALA A 684 5.71 41.03 -11.99
CA ALA A 684 6.88 41.83 -12.34
C ALA A 684 6.65 43.31 -12.05
N ASP A 685 5.45 43.82 -12.31
CA ASP A 685 5.02 45.19 -11.97
C ASP A 685 4.97 45.38 -10.44
N ASP A 686 4.39 44.43 -9.70
CA ASP A 686 4.43 44.41 -8.23
C ASP A 686 5.88 44.56 -7.75
N CYS A 687 6.79 43.75 -8.31
CA CYS A 687 8.23 43.75 -8.03
C CYS A 687 9.00 45.01 -8.48
N ALA A 688 8.33 45.98 -9.11
CA ALA A 688 8.91 47.21 -9.67
C ALA A 688 9.95 47.00 -10.79
N PHE A 689 9.82 45.91 -11.56
CA PHE A 689 10.63 45.66 -12.76
C PHE A 689 9.86 46.01 -14.04
N GLU A 690 9.80 47.30 -14.37
CA GLU A 690 9.03 47.82 -15.53
C GLU A 690 9.37 47.10 -16.84
N ALA A 691 10.66 47.03 -17.20
CA ALA A 691 11.09 46.45 -18.49
C ALA A 691 10.62 45.00 -18.65
N VAL A 692 10.64 44.22 -17.56
CA VAL A 692 10.22 42.82 -17.54
C VAL A 692 8.69 42.71 -17.62
N ALA A 693 7.95 43.59 -16.92
CA ALA A 693 6.50 43.64 -16.99
C ALA A 693 6.02 43.98 -18.42
N CYS A 694 6.61 45.01 -19.04
CA CYS A 694 6.30 45.41 -20.42
C CYS A 694 6.61 44.31 -21.43
N GLU A 695 7.71 43.59 -21.25
CA GLU A 695 8.06 42.45 -22.11
C GLU A 695 7.00 41.36 -22.01
N PHE A 696 6.59 40.97 -20.80
CA PHE A 696 5.54 39.96 -20.61
C PHE A 696 4.18 40.36 -21.21
N VAL A 697 3.77 41.63 -21.08
CA VAL A 697 2.54 42.11 -21.74
C VAL A 697 2.69 42.08 -23.26
N THR A 698 3.85 42.48 -23.79
CA THR A 698 4.11 42.44 -25.23
C THR A 698 4.07 41.02 -25.76
N GLN A 699 4.67 40.06 -25.05
CA GLN A 699 4.58 38.62 -25.38
C GLN A 699 3.14 38.11 -25.34
N ALA A 700 2.33 38.51 -24.35
CA ALA A 700 0.91 38.17 -24.29
C ALA A 700 0.14 38.68 -25.52
N ILE A 701 0.43 39.90 -25.97
CA ILE A 701 -0.18 40.48 -27.17
C ILE A 701 0.29 39.74 -28.44
N ILE A 702 1.56 39.34 -28.54
CA ILE A 702 2.08 38.53 -29.67
C ILE A 702 1.32 37.20 -29.76
N VAL A 703 1.14 36.49 -28.64
CA VAL A 703 0.37 35.23 -28.62
C VAL A 703 -1.08 35.43 -29.07
N TYR A 704 -1.69 36.55 -28.67
CA TYR A 704 -3.03 36.92 -29.15
C TYR A 704 -3.05 37.15 -30.67
N GLU A 705 -2.06 37.84 -31.22
CA GLU A 705 -1.96 38.14 -32.67
C GLU A 705 -1.75 36.88 -33.51
N ASP A 706 -0.86 36.00 -33.08
CA ASP A 706 -0.39 34.87 -33.88
C ASP A 706 -1.29 33.63 -33.78
N HIS A 707 -1.88 33.37 -32.60
CA HIS A 707 -2.55 32.09 -32.32
C HIS A 707 -4.06 32.18 -32.08
N ILE A 708 -4.61 33.34 -31.68
CA ILE A 708 -6.03 33.45 -31.31
C ILE A 708 -6.89 33.98 -32.47
N THR A 709 -7.60 33.07 -33.14
CA THR A 709 -8.46 33.40 -34.29
C THR A 709 -9.95 33.37 -33.98
N LEU A 710 -10.38 32.61 -32.96
CA LEU A 710 -11.80 32.42 -32.64
C LEU A 710 -12.37 33.63 -31.89
N ALA A 711 -13.47 34.22 -32.38
CA ALA A 711 -14.04 35.46 -31.83
C ALA A 711 -14.32 35.42 -30.31
N ARG A 712 -14.77 34.28 -29.78
CA ARG A 712 -15.02 34.11 -28.34
C ARG A 712 -13.72 34.12 -27.53
N GLU A 713 -12.69 33.46 -28.02
CA GLU A 713 -11.38 33.42 -27.37
C GLU A 713 -10.66 34.77 -27.47
N GLN A 714 -10.83 35.48 -28.60
CA GLN A 714 -10.33 36.84 -28.78
C GLN A 714 -10.93 37.79 -27.73
N LEU A 715 -12.24 37.71 -27.49
CA LEU A 715 -12.88 38.51 -26.44
C LEU A 715 -12.29 38.20 -25.07
N CYS A 716 -12.26 36.93 -24.66
CA CYS A 716 -11.74 36.54 -23.35
C CYS A 716 -10.26 36.95 -23.16
N ALA A 717 -9.43 36.80 -24.20
CA ALA A 717 -8.03 37.22 -24.15
C ALA A 717 -7.89 38.74 -24.00
N LEU A 718 -8.66 39.53 -24.75
CA LEU A 718 -8.63 40.99 -24.66
C LEU A 718 -9.20 41.50 -23.32
N GLU A 719 -10.25 40.86 -22.79
CA GLU A 719 -10.76 41.15 -21.44
C GLU A 719 -9.66 40.98 -20.39
N LEU A 720 -8.90 39.89 -20.46
CA LEU A 720 -7.77 39.64 -19.56
C LEU A 720 -6.64 40.66 -19.75
N ILE A 721 -6.30 41.02 -20.99
CA ILE A 721 -5.26 42.03 -21.28
C ILE A 721 -5.68 43.38 -20.69
N VAL A 722 -6.91 43.84 -20.96
CA VAL A 722 -7.42 45.12 -20.45
C VAL A 722 -7.50 45.10 -18.93
N ALA A 723 -8.01 44.03 -18.32
CA ALA A 723 -8.08 43.91 -16.87
C ALA A 723 -6.69 43.93 -16.21
N SER A 724 -5.71 43.26 -16.82
CA SER A 724 -4.33 43.23 -16.31
C SER A 724 -3.65 44.58 -16.45
N LEU A 725 -3.83 45.28 -17.58
CA LEU A 725 -3.34 46.65 -17.76
C LEU A 725 -4.01 47.66 -16.81
N ARG A 726 -5.21 47.39 -16.32
CA ARG A 726 -5.87 48.22 -15.29
C ARG A 726 -5.36 47.94 -13.88
N ALA A 727 -4.72 46.78 -13.67
CA ALA A 727 -4.23 46.35 -12.37
C ALA A 727 -2.74 46.67 -12.15
N THR A 728 -2.00 47.04 -13.20
CA THR A 728 -0.62 47.53 -13.05
C THR A 728 -0.59 48.89 -12.35
N ALA A 729 0.52 49.28 -11.75
CA ALA A 729 0.65 50.58 -11.07
C ALA A 729 2.03 51.23 -11.22
N ASN A 730 3.07 50.44 -11.53
CA ASN A 730 4.47 50.89 -11.48
C ASN A 730 5.09 51.12 -12.86
N LEU A 731 4.29 51.11 -13.92
CA LEU A 731 4.74 51.35 -15.30
C LEU A 731 4.96 52.85 -15.57
N SER A 732 5.95 53.17 -16.41
CA SER A 732 6.11 54.55 -16.89
C SER A 732 4.94 54.95 -17.79
N SER A 733 4.63 56.25 -17.81
CA SER A 733 3.52 56.79 -18.60
C SER A 733 3.65 56.49 -20.09
N VAL A 734 4.89 56.49 -20.62
CA VAL A 734 5.18 56.23 -22.05
C VAL A 734 4.95 54.77 -22.41
N SER A 735 5.50 53.84 -21.64
CA SER A 735 5.33 52.40 -21.86
C SER A 735 3.87 52.00 -21.71
N TYR A 736 3.20 52.51 -20.67
CA TYR A 736 1.79 52.26 -20.41
C TYR A 736 0.90 52.74 -21.56
N GLU A 737 1.12 53.97 -22.03
CA GLU A 737 0.34 54.55 -23.12
C GLU A 737 0.44 53.72 -24.40
N ALA A 738 1.64 53.26 -24.76
CA ALA A 738 1.85 52.42 -25.93
C ALA A 738 1.09 51.09 -25.85
N LEU A 739 1.09 50.44 -24.68
CA LEU A 739 0.36 49.18 -24.45
C LEU A 739 -1.16 49.40 -24.42
N ALA A 740 -1.63 50.45 -23.75
CA ALA A 740 -3.05 50.78 -23.64
C ALA A 740 -3.66 51.15 -25.00
N THR A 741 -2.94 51.92 -25.83
CA THR A 741 -3.38 52.25 -27.19
C THR A 741 -3.43 51.02 -28.09
N LYS A 742 -2.42 50.14 -28.00
CA LYS A 742 -2.39 48.87 -28.76
C LYS A 742 -3.55 47.94 -28.35
N ALA A 743 -3.79 47.76 -27.06
CA ALA A 743 -4.92 46.97 -26.56
C ALA A 743 -6.28 47.54 -27.00
N THR A 744 -6.44 48.86 -26.93
CA THR A 744 -7.66 49.57 -27.38
C THR A 744 -7.89 49.39 -28.89
N HIS A 745 -6.82 49.42 -29.69
CA HIS A 745 -6.90 49.18 -31.12
C HIS A 745 -7.44 47.77 -31.45
N TYR A 746 -7.01 46.73 -30.72
CA TYR A 746 -7.55 45.38 -30.91
C TYR A 746 -9.01 45.26 -30.45
N CYS A 747 -9.37 45.86 -29.31
CA CYS A 747 -10.76 45.90 -28.85
C CYS A 747 -11.68 46.57 -29.88
N ALA A 748 -11.20 47.64 -30.54
CA ALA A 748 -11.92 48.33 -31.60
C ALA A 748 -12.01 47.54 -32.92
N ARG A 749 -11.32 46.40 -33.07
CA ARG A 749 -11.37 45.54 -34.27
C ARG A 749 -12.16 44.25 -34.08
N LEU A 750 -12.77 44.04 -32.91
CA LEU A 750 -13.64 42.90 -32.65
C LEU A 750 -14.81 42.84 -33.65
N GLN A 751 -15.11 41.63 -34.15
CA GLN A 751 -16.15 41.42 -35.19
C GLN A 751 -17.57 41.64 -34.67
N ARG A 752 -17.82 41.26 -33.41
CA ARG A 752 -19.14 41.36 -32.77
C ARG A 752 -19.30 42.75 -32.18
N LYS A 753 -20.05 43.60 -32.87
CA LYS A 753 -20.22 45.01 -32.51
C LYS A 753 -20.75 45.27 -31.09
N ASN A 754 -21.55 44.37 -30.50
CA ASN A 754 -22.01 44.51 -29.11
C ASN A 754 -20.84 44.37 -28.12
N GLU A 755 -20.06 43.29 -28.27
CA GLU A 755 -18.87 43.01 -27.47
C GLU A 755 -17.77 44.06 -27.74
N GLN A 756 -17.63 44.51 -28.99
CA GLN A 756 -16.75 45.59 -29.40
C GLN A 756 -17.06 46.91 -28.67
N ALA A 757 -18.33 47.31 -28.60
CA ALA A 757 -18.73 48.54 -27.91
C ALA A 757 -18.47 48.47 -26.40
N LEU A 758 -18.75 47.33 -25.76
CA LEU A 758 -18.48 47.11 -24.34
C LEU A 758 -16.98 47.09 -24.04
N MET A 759 -16.17 46.46 -24.89
CA MET A 759 -14.72 46.44 -24.71
C MET A 759 -14.08 47.81 -24.91
N VAL A 760 -14.52 48.58 -25.91
CA VAL A 760 -14.07 49.97 -26.10
C VAL A 760 -14.49 50.86 -24.91
N LEU A 761 -15.67 50.61 -24.33
CA LEU A 761 -16.11 51.27 -23.11
C LEU A 761 -15.16 50.95 -21.94
N ASN A 762 -14.81 49.67 -21.76
CA ASN A 762 -13.85 49.25 -20.74
C ASN A 762 -12.45 49.86 -20.94
N CYS A 763 -12.02 50.05 -22.19
CA CYS A 763 -10.76 50.72 -22.52
C CYS A 763 -10.73 52.19 -22.08
N ALA A 764 -11.87 52.87 -21.92
CA ALA A 764 -11.90 54.24 -21.41
C ALA A 764 -11.23 54.35 -20.02
N HIS A 765 -11.35 53.31 -19.19
CA HIS A 765 -10.71 53.28 -17.88
C HIS A 765 -9.19 53.07 -17.93
N LEU A 766 -8.64 52.54 -19.02
CA LEU A 766 -7.17 52.46 -19.19
C LEU A 766 -6.56 53.86 -19.25
N PHE A 767 -7.25 54.81 -19.87
CA PHE A 767 -6.77 56.19 -20.00
C PHE A 767 -7.05 57.05 -18.75
N TRP A 768 -7.68 56.48 -17.73
CA TRP A 768 -7.93 57.12 -16.43
C TRP A 768 -7.37 56.26 -15.30
N HIS A 769 -6.04 56.18 -15.26
CA HIS A 769 -5.26 55.26 -14.45
C HIS A 769 -4.17 56.01 -13.65
N PRO A 770 -3.64 55.50 -12.51
CA PRO A 770 -2.55 56.17 -11.78
C PRO A 770 -1.32 56.51 -12.63
N CYS A 771 -0.96 55.64 -13.57
CA CYS A 771 0.18 55.85 -14.48
C CYS A 771 -0.11 56.87 -15.61
N GLN A 772 -1.38 57.05 -15.99
CA GLN A 772 -1.78 57.92 -17.09
C GLN A 772 -3.22 58.45 -16.90
N LYS A 773 -3.37 59.78 -16.89
CA LYS A 773 -4.67 60.46 -16.87
C LYS A 773 -4.82 61.33 -18.11
N ASP A 774 -5.53 60.83 -19.12
CA ASP A 774 -5.83 61.56 -20.35
C ASP A 774 -7.35 61.61 -20.60
N GLY A 775 -7.97 62.72 -20.19
CA GLY A 775 -9.41 62.94 -20.34
C GLY A 775 -9.89 63.00 -21.80
N LYS A 776 -9.01 63.34 -22.75
CA LYS A 776 -9.35 63.39 -24.19
C LYS A 776 -9.63 62.00 -24.71
N ARG A 777 -8.72 61.08 -24.45
CA ARG A 777 -8.85 59.68 -24.88
C ARG A 777 -9.99 58.96 -24.19
N VAL A 778 -10.25 59.26 -22.91
CA VAL A 778 -11.45 58.77 -22.20
C VAL A 778 -12.70 59.17 -22.98
N ARG A 779 -12.86 60.45 -23.31
CA ARG A 779 -14.02 60.95 -24.06
C ARG A 779 -14.10 60.34 -25.46
N GLU A 780 -12.98 60.20 -26.17
CA GLU A 780 -12.93 59.56 -27.49
C GLU A 780 -13.41 58.10 -27.44
N CYS A 781 -12.99 57.33 -26.43
CA CYS A 781 -13.42 55.95 -26.23
C CYS A 781 -14.92 55.85 -25.94
N LEU A 782 -15.43 56.72 -25.04
CA LEU A 782 -16.85 56.78 -24.71
C LEU A 782 -17.72 57.13 -25.94
N GLN A 783 -17.31 58.14 -26.71
CA GLN A 783 -17.99 58.53 -27.94
C GLN A 783 -17.89 57.46 -29.03
N GLN A 784 -16.77 56.74 -29.11
CA GLN A 784 -16.60 55.63 -30.03
C GLN A 784 -17.52 54.45 -29.67
N SER A 785 -17.61 54.09 -28.38
CA SER A 785 -18.52 53.05 -27.89
C SER A 785 -19.99 53.41 -28.21
N LEU A 786 -20.39 54.66 -27.97
CA LEU A 786 -21.73 55.17 -28.31
C LEU A 786 -22.01 55.07 -29.82
N ARG A 787 -21.05 55.47 -30.66
CA ARG A 787 -21.18 55.37 -32.13
C ARG A 787 -21.34 53.92 -32.59
N ILE A 788 -20.59 52.98 -32.00
CA ILE A 788 -20.71 51.55 -32.33
C ILE A 788 -22.08 51.03 -31.90
N ALA A 789 -22.53 51.36 -30.68
CA ALA A 789 -23.84 50.99 -30.14
C ALA A 789 -25.00 51.46 -31.05
N MET A 790 -24.93 52.70 -31.54
CA MET A 790 -25.91 53.26 -32.48
C MET A 790 -25.86 52.61 -33.87
N SER A 791 -24.70 52.11 -34.30
CA SER A 791 -24.52 51.46 -35.61
C SER A 791 -25.08 50.03 -35.69
N MET A 792 -25.67 49.53 -34.60
CA MET A 792 -26.24 48.19 -34.50
C MET A 792 -27.58 48.13 -35.23
N ASN A 793 -27.69 47.29 -36.25
CA ASN A 793 -28.96 47.08 -36.98
C ASN A 793 -29.91 46.10 -36.27
N ASP A 794 -29.44 45.40 -35.22
CA ASP A 794 -30.20 44.43 -34.44
C ASP A 794 -31.21 45.10 -33.49
N ALA A 795 -32.28 44.39 -33.14
CA ALA A 795 -33.40 44.85 -32.31
C ALA A 795 -32.96 45.71 -31.11
N ARG A 796 -33.66 46.84 -30.90
CA ARG A 796 -33.49 47.83 -29.80
C ARG A 796 -33.33 47.19 -28.41
N SER A 797 -33.81 45.97 -28.23
CA SER A 797 -33.64 45.14 -27.03
C SER A 797 -32.19 44.89 -26.64
N LYS A 798 -31.23 44.85 -27.57
CA LYS A 798 -29.79 44.69 -27.26
C LYS A 798 -29.07 46.04 -27.09
N GLN A 799 -29.57 47.10 -27.71
CA GLN A 799 -28.96 48.44 -27.66
C GLN A 799 -29.18 49.11 -26.29
N VAL A 800 -30.37 48.98 -25.72
CA VAL A 800 -30.73 49.67 -24.47
C VAL A 800 -29.87 49.25 -23.27
N PRO A 801 -29.60 47.95 -23.00
CA PRO A 801 -28.67 47.57 -21.94
C PRO A 801 -27.28 48.19 -22.11
N LEU A 802 -26.74 48.18 -23.33
CA LEU A 802 -25.43 48.76 -23.64
C LEU A 802 -25.41 50.29 -23.44
N LEU A 803 -26.46 51.00 -23.86
CA LEU A 803 -26.57 52.45 -23.63
C LEU A 803 -26.67 52.78 -22.13
N LEU A 804 -27.32 51.94 -21.34
CA LEU A 804 -27.36 52.07 -19.87
C LEU A 804 -25.98 51.86 -19.27
N ASP A 805 -25.23 50.83 -19.70
CA ASP A 805 -23.85 50.60 -19.23
C ASP A 805 -22.91 51.76 -19.61
N ILE A 806 -23.08 52.34 -20.82
CA ILE A 806 -22.37 53.54 -21.25
C ILE A 806 -22.73 54.72 -20.34
N LEU A 807 -24.02 54.95 -20.05
CA LEU A 807 -24.48 56.03 -19.16
C LEU A 807 -23.92 55.89 -17.73
N GLU A 808 -23.92 54.68 -17.17
CA GLU A 808 -23.30 54.38 -15.86
C GLU A 808 -21.80 54.69 -15.88
N THR A 809 -21.10 54.33 -16.95
CA THR A 809 -19.67 54.60 -17.10
C THR A 809 -19.38 56.10 -17.22
N TYR A 810 -20.18 56.84 -18.00
CA TYR A 810 -20.11 58.31 -18.09
C TYR A 810 -20.29 58.96 -16.71
N LEU A 811 -21.22 58.47 -15.90
CA LEU A 811 -21.43 58.92 -14.52
C LEU A 811 -20.21 58.65 -13.64
N SER A 812 -19.61 57.45 -13.73
CA SER A 812 -18.41 57.12 -12.94
C SER A 812 -17.22 58.05 -13.24
N PHE A 813 -17.03 58.46 -14.50
CA PHE A 813 -15.98 59.40 -14.88
C PHE A 813 -16.30 60.85 -14.51
N PHE A 814 -17.59 61.21 -14.45
CA PHE A 814 -18.04 62.50 -13.95
C PHE A 814 -17.78 62.63 -12.44
N GLU A 815 -18.06 61.58 -11.67
CA GLU A 815 -17.69 61.51 -10.24
C GLU A 815 -16.19 61.55 -10.02
N ALA A 816 -15.41 60.89 -10.89
CA ALA A 816 -13.96 60.95 -10.86
C ALA A 816 -13.37 62.33 -11.26
N GLN A 817 -14.22 63.34 -11.48
CA GLN A 817 -13.87 64.73 -11.81
C GLN A 817 -13.00 64.84 -13.08
N THR A 818 -13.33 64.05 -14.11
CA THR A 818 -12.68 64.19 -15.42
C THR A 818 -13.10 65.52 -16.08
N PRO A 819 -12.15 66.41 -16.45
CA PRO A 819 -12.50 67.76 -16.92
C PRO A 819 -13.21 67.78 -18.28
N GLU A 820 -13.06 66.72 -19.08
CA GLU A 820 -13.62 66.64 -20.43
C GLU A 820 -15.02 66.02 -20.50
N VAL A 821 -15.46 65.33 -19.46
CA VAL A 821 -16.79 64.72 -19.39
C VAL A 821 -17.74 65.71 -18.72
N THR A 822 -18.51 66.44 -19.52
CA THR A 822 -19.44 67.46 -19.03
C THR A 822 -20.82 66.87 -18.72
N ARG A 823 -21.53 67.51 -17.79
CA ARG A 823 -22.91 67.16 -17.40
C ARG A 823 -23.87 67.08 -18.59
N ASN A 824 -23.67 67.93 -19.59
CA ASN A 824 -24.52 67.98 -20.78
C ASN A 824 -24.56 66.63 -21.51
N TYR A 825 -23.41 65.95 -21.66
CA TYR A 825 -23.36 64.64 -22.31
C TYR A 825 -24.16 63.56 -21.57
N ILE A 826 -24.20 63.62 -20.24
CA ILE A 826 -24.92 62.67 -19.40
C ILE A 826 -26.43 62.89 -19.53
N VAL A 827 -26.86 64.16 -19.49
CA VAL A 827 -28.27 64.54 -19.68
C VAL A 827 -28.74 64.15 -21.08
N ASP A 828 -27.96 64.46 -22.11
CA ASP A 828 -28.27 64.12 -23.50
C ASP A 828 -28.37 62.60 -23.71
N LEU A 829 -27.44 61.83 -23.13
CA LEU A 829 -27.45 60.37 -23.19
C LEU A 829 -28.62 59.78 -22.39
N SER A 830 -28.98 60.35 -21.24
CA SER A 830 -30.13 59.91 -20.45
C SER A 830 -31.46 60.14 -21.19
N ALA A 831 -31.58 61.23 -21.95
CA ALA A 831 -32.73 61.51 -22.79
C ALA A 831 -32.81 60.53 -23.97
N LEU A 832 -31.66 60.23 -24.59
CA LEU A 832 -31.56 59.24 -25.65
C LEU A 832 -32.00 57.84 -25.19
N VAL A 833 -31.54 57.40 -24.01
CA VAL A 833 -31.92 56.10 -23.43
C VAL A 833 -33.43 56.02 -23.20
N LYS A 834 -34.03 57.11 -22.69
CA LYS A 834 -35.48 57.20 -22.47
C LYS A 834 -36.27 57.02 -23.77
N ASP A 835 -35.87 57.73 -24.83
CA ASP A 835 -36.51 57.60 -26.14
C ASP A 835 -36.41 56.17 -26.69
N HIS A 836 -35.28 55.50 -26.52
CA HIS A 836 -35.13 54.10 -26.93
C HIS A 836 -35.98 53.14 -26.09
N LEU A 837 -36.12 53.38 -24.77
CA LEU A 837 -36.98 52.60 -23.87
C LEU A 837 -38.47 52.75 -24.21
N ASP A 838 -38.92 53.97 -24.47
CA ASP A 838 -40.33 54.26 -24.79
C ASP A 838 -40.75 53.57 -26.10
N ASN A 839 -39.83 53.52 -27.06
CA ASN A 839 -40.01 52.94 -28.39
C ASN A 839 -39.72 51.41 -28.47
N MET A 840 -39.52 50.71 -27.35
CA MET A 840 -39.36 49.24 -27.30
C MET A 840 -40.68 48.49 -27.10
N GLU A 841 -40.81 47.30 -27.68
CA GLU A 841 -41.94 46.40 -27.38
C GLU A 841 -41.98 45.99 -25.90
N HIS A 842 -43.17 45.73 -25.39
CA HIS A 842 -43.36 45.37 -23.98
C HIS A 842 -42.86 43.94 -23.74
N GLY A 843 -41.80 43.81 -22.95
CA GLY A 843 -41.18 42.53 -22.61
C GLY A 843 -40.36 42.61 -21.32
N LEU A 844 -39.76 41.49 -20.92
CA LEU A 844 -38.93 41.40 -19.71
C LEU A 844 -37.74 42.36 -19.76
N ILE A 845 -37.04 42.43 -20.91
CA ILE A 845 -35.85 43.28 -21.12
C ILE A 845 -36.19 44.77 -20.98
N ARG A 846 -37.37 45.21 -21.47
CA ARG A 846 -37.83 46.60 -21.29
C ARG A 846 -38.09 46.92 -19.82
N ARG A 847 -38.73 46.01 -19.07
CA ARG A 847 -38.99 46.21 -17.63
C ARG A 847 -37.68 46.30 -16.83
N GLU A 848 -36.71 45.43 -17.10
CA GLU A 848 -35.38 45.51 -16.48
C GLU A 848 -34.65 46.80 -16.84
N GLY A 849 -34.68 47.19 -18.12
CA GLY A 849 -34.09 48.44 -18.59
C GLY A 849 -34.72 49.68 -17.93
N GLU A 850 -36.05 49.72 -17.81
CA GLU A 850 -36.77 50.80 -17.11
C GLU A 850 -36.42 50.87 -15.62
N LEU A 851 -36.24 49.72 -14.96
CA LEU A 851 -35.83 49.67 -13.55
C LEU A 851 -34.41 50.21 -13.36
N ARG A 852 -33.44 49.74 -14.17
CA ARG A 852 -32.05 50.27 -14.14
C ARG A 852 -32.02 51.76 -14.47
N TYR A 853 -32.73 52.19 -15.52
CA TYR A 853 -32.81 53.60 -15.90
C TYR A 853 -33.36 54.48 -14.76
N ARG A 854 -34.47 54.08 -14.12
CA ARG A 854 -35.04 54.84 -12.99
C ARG A 854 -34.08 54.89 -11.79
N ALA A 855 -33.31 53.83 -11.54
CA ALA A 855 -32.31 53.83 -10.49
C ALA A 855 -31.17 54.82 -10.79
N ILE A 856 -30.66 54.82 -12.03
CA ILE A 856 -29.62 55.75 -12.48
C ILE A 856 -30.11 57.20 -12.40
N VAL A 857 -31.33 57.50 -12.87
CA VAL A 857 -31.89 58.87 -12.82
C VAL A 857 -32.06 59.35 -11.38
N ARG A 858 -32.57 58.50 -10.46
CA ARG A 858 -32.64 58.85 -9.03
C ARG A 858 -31.26 59.12 -8.44
N TYR A 859 -30.25 58.38 -8.88
CA TYR A 859 -28.88 58.58 -8.44
C TYR A 859 -28.30 59.90 -8.97
N MET A 860 -28.59 60.26 -10.23
CA MET A 860 -28.24 61.56 -10.80
C MET A 860 -28.89 62.72 -10.02
N GLU A 861 -30.17 62.61 -9.70
CA GLU A 861 -30.89 63.59 -8.87
C GLU A 861 -30.26 63.73 -7.46
N ALA A 862 -29.78 62.62 -6.87
CA ALA A 862 -29.09 62.64 -5.58
C ALA A 862 -27.71 63.33 -5.65
N ILE A 863 -26.91 63.08 -6.70
CA ILE A 863 -25.65 63.79 -6.92
C ILE A 863 -25.89 65.29 -7.06
N ASP A 864 -26.94 65.68 -7.78
CA ASP A 864 -27.31 67.07 -7.98
C ASP A 864 -27.65 67.76 -6.64
N THR A 865 -28.37 67.07 -5.74
CA THR A 865 -28.65 67.62 -4.39
C THR A 865 -27.41 67.72 -3.48
N CYS A 866 -26.37 66.92 -3.73
CA CYS A 866 -25.15 66.90 -2.90
C CYS A 866 -24.13 67.97 -3.36
N ASN A 867 -23.98 68.17 -4.68
CA ASN A 867 -23.11 69.22 -5.22
C ASN A 867 -23.59 70.64 -4.92
N ASP A 868 -24.90 70.84 -4.71
CA ASP A 868 -25.45 72.12 -4.24
C ASP A 868 -25.11 72.45 -2.77
N THR A 869 -24.48 71.54 -2.02
CA THR A 869 -24.09 71.74 -0.60
C THR A 869 -22.59 71.98 -0.36
N LEU A 870 -21.75 72.00 -1.41
CA LEU A 870 -20.34 72.42 -1.31
C LEU A 870 -20.19 73.89 -1.73
N PRO A 871 -19.77 74.81 -0.84
CA PRO A 871 -19.61 76.20 -1.20
C PRO A 871 -18.49 76.35 -2.21
N SER A 872 -18.79 77.06 -3.28
CA SER A 872 -17.85 77.60 -4.26
C SER A 872 -16.60 78.20 -3.59
N SER A 873 -15.47 77.49 -3.62
CA SER A 873 -14.16 78.11 -3.43
C SER A 873 -13.62 78.54 -4.79
N SER A 874 -14.08 79.73 -5.20
CA SER A 874 -13.32 80.79 -5.86
C SER A 874 -12.25 80.39 -6.89
N SER A 875 -12.59 80.62 -8.15
CA SER A 875 -11.70 81.28 -9.10
C SER A 875 -11.20 82.63 -8.56
N SER A 876 -9.91 82.71 -8.20
CA SER A 876 -9.12 83.94 -8.22
C SER A 876 -7.63 83.61 -8.06
N SER A 877 -6.83 84.08 -9.03
CA SER A 877 -5.37 83.98 -9.25
C SER A 877 -4.79 82.62 -9.59
#